data_AF-A0A1F2UEE8-F1
#
_entry.id   AF-A0A1F2UEE8-F1
#
_cell.length_a   1.000
_cell.length_b   1.000
_cell.length_c   1.000
_cell.angle_alpha   90.00
_cell.angle_beta   90.00
_cell.angle_gamma   90.00
#
_symmetry.space_group_name_H-M   'P 1'
#
loop_
_entity.id
_entity.type
_entity.pdbx_description
1 polymer ?
#
loop_
_entity_poly.entity_id
_entity_poly.type
_entity_poly.pdbx_seq_one_letter_code
_entity_poly.pdbx_strand_id
1 'polypeptide(L)'
;MAQLPTATILGVVNDSTGAVVPGAQLTARSVETGQTRAAVAADDGSYRFAALAVGNYEVRVEHPGFRSEARSGLQLTVGQEAVVNFTLEVGAMKQTVSVTAEAPLVNTTSGTLGGLVDERKIADLPLNGRNYIDLTLMQPGVQQHRNLSSGGGQVGTYFSSSGAPLRSNRYLLDGASMVTMNGASSGSITSSTLGVEGIREYRVVTNSYSAEYGITMGSQMMIVSKSGTNAFHGSLFEYMRNSALDARNFFDYKTAINPRRLPAFARNNFGASFGGPLQKDKTFFFAVYEGLRERLGRTLLANTIATACRGPANATITNTACPQLGTVSSVTIAPVTAPLLALYPEPNLPDNRVTYPFSQPTTENYGQIRVDRSVSNNDTAFARYTIDGDESITPGPGQTPPFRIVGRSRSQFATLSENHIFSPTLLNTFRFSFSRTVIDISSGSGLAGPQYSFLPGREIGTVSVGGLANLGPGNPATQKQNIFTWSDDLFYTRGRHSLKFGTLINRYQQFMFSGSDSFGSVQFANLTSFLLGQASQYTAITPGSIPQRTFHFTTFGFYTQDDWRVVSGLTLNLGLRYEFHTEYNETNGYGSALRDIQHDASATLGPPFKNPTLRNVSPRFGFAWDVRGDGKTALRGGFGLLYDIANLGGALQTTSRRTPPFASNSAVVGPVALALPFVFPAAAVGKSIGIVDYLIQQPHMLQYNLTVERQLPFAMALTLAYGGSRGINIVNNAEGNPTVPAVLPDGRKFWTGRESRTNPNWADIDLATAGSQSWYNSLQVGLVKRLARGLQFQSAYTWSKVLDETQSQIGGDNNSSSSRAPDPSNLSLDKGPAAFDLSHNGRFNFIYRMPELTASGGAAGKLVNGWWFSSILSLQSGYPFSPVLQTNRSRSLTGGGGRGIDRPDLLPGRHNDNIILGGPDRYYDPAAFALQEAGFLGTAGRNILRGPAFATLDFSLGKDMQLGFLGEGRKLEFRAEFFDLLNRANFVTPGLGIGGGAANTSAVVFAGRASGELPLATAAKLTGTTSSSRQVQLALKLIF
;
A
#
# COMPACT_ATOMS: atom_id res chain seq x y z
N MET A 1 -9.79 6.07 20.97
CA MET A 1 -8.76 5.40 20.18
C MET A 1 -8.60 5.89 18.74
N ALA A 2 -8.09 7.11 18.63
CA ALA A 2 -7.23 7.48 17.52
C ALA A 2 -5.83 7.56 18.13
N GLN A 3 -4.85 6.93 17.49
CA GLN A 3 -3.44 6.92 17.91
C GLN A 3 -3.01 8.17 18.67
N LEU A 4 -2.48 8.07 19.88
CA LEU A 4 -1.80 9.23 20.45
C LEU A 4 -0.45 9.50 19.74
N PRO A 5 -0.24 10.69 19.15
CA PRO A 5 1.06 11.13 18.65
C PRO A 5 1.98 11.56 19.81
N THR A 6 2.02 10.77 20.88
CA THR A 6 2.65 11.11 22.16
C THR A 6 3.62 10.01 22.60
N ALA A 7 4.44 10.32 23.59
CA ALA A 7 5.34 9.41 24.27
C ALA A 7 5.01 9.30 25.76
N THR A 8 5.63 8.35 26.45
CA THR A 8 5.55 8.19 27.90
C THR A 8 6.96 8.13 28.49
N ILE A 9 7.18 8.80 29.62
CA ILE A 9 8.34 8.56 30.50
C ILE A 9 7.85 7.78 31.71
N LEU A 10 8.57 6.74 32.10
CA LEU A 10 8.34 6.01 33.34
C LEU A 10 9.67 5.60 33.97
N GLY A 11 9.65 5.25 35.25
CA GLY A 11 10.85 4.76 35.93
C GLY A 11 10.59 4.42 37.38
N VAL A 12 11.69 4.20 38.09
CA VAL A 12 11.75 4.02 39.54
C VAL A 12 12.82 4.96 40.11
N VAL A 13 12.54 5.55 41.27
CA VAL A 13 13.49 6.36 42.04
C VAL A 13 14.02 5.51 43.20
N ASN A 14 15.33 5.28 43.22
CA ASN A 14 16.03 4.55 44.28
C ASN A 14 17.03 5.45 45.00
N ASP A 15 17.52 5.03 46.16
CA ASP A 15 18.69 5.58 46.82
C ASP A 15 19.98 4.81 46.44
N SER A 16 21.13 5.24 46.95
CA SER A 16 22.43 4.61 46.70
C SER A 16 22.57 3.19 47.26
N THR A 17 21.68 2.75 48.15
CA THR A 17 21.62 1.38 48.68
C THR A 17 20.73 0.46 47.83
N GLY A 18 19.99 1.03 46.89
CA GLY A 18 19.02 0.34 46.05
C GLY A 18 17.61 0.27 46.64
N ALA A 19 17.35 0.95 47.76
CA ALA A 19 16.01 1.07 48.34
C ALA A 19 15.17 2.10 47.56
N VAL A 20 13.86 1.90 47.47
CA VAL A 20 12.96 2.81 46.76
C VAL A 20 12.74 4.11 47.56
N VAL A 21 12.62 5.24 46.86
CA VAL A 21 12.36 6.56 47.47
C VAL A 21 10.93 7.02 47.13
N PRO A 22 9.94 6.69 47.98
CA PRO A 22 8.56 7.11 47.76
C PRO A 22 8.40 8.61 48.00
N GLY A 23 7.42 9.24 47.35
CA GLY A 23 7.12 10.66 47.55
C GLY A 23 8.09 11.65 46.87
N ALA A 24 9.08 11.17 46.11
CA ALA A 24 9.97 12.03 45.33
C ALA A 24 9.17 12.84 44.30
N GLN A 25 9.41 14.14 44.21
CA GLN A 25 8.77 15.03 43.25
C GLN A 25 9.56 14.99 41.93
N LEU A 26 8.86 14.74 40.83
CA LEU A 26 9.42 14.72 39.48
C LEU A 26 8.82 15.82 38.63
N THR A 27 9.65 16.54 37.89
CA THR A 27 9.21 17.54 36.90
C THR A 27 9.83 17.24 35.54
N ALA A 28 8.99 16.98 34.54
CA ALA A 28 9.39 16.85 33.14
C ALA A 28 9.18 18.19 32.41
N ARG A 29 10.22 18.74 31.80
CA ARG A 29 10.20 20.01 31.06
C ARG A 29 10.51 19.79 29.58
N SER A 30 9.64 20.26 28.70
CA SER A 30 9.89 20.35 27.26
C SER A 30 10.91 21.46 26.97
N VAL A 31 11.99 21.12 26.27
CA VAL A 31 13.04 22.08 25.89
C VAL A 31 12.56 23.02 24.79
N GLU A 32 11.68 22.55 23.91
CA GLU A 32 11.21 23.31 22.73
C GLU A 32 10.14 24.35 23.07
N THR A 33 9.27 24.02 24.03
CA THR A 33 8.09 24.84 24.37
C THR A 33 8.13 25.40 25.78
N GLY A 34 9.06 24.95 26.63
CA GLY A 34 9.14 25.35 28.04
C GLY A 34 8.07 24.74 28.94
N GLN A 35 7.10 23.99 28.41
CA GLN A 35 6.03 23.37 29.19
C GLN A 35 6.57 22.38 30.21
N THR A 36 5.96 22.34 31.40
CA THR A 36 6.33 21.44 32.48
C THR A 36 5.17 20.53 32.88
N ARG A 37 5.48 19.33 33.36
CA ARG A 37 4.54 18.42 34.02
C ARG A 37 5.16 17.87 35.29
N ALA A 38 4.38 17.85 36.36
CA ALA A 38 4.79 17.29 37.64
C ALA A 38 4.16 15.91 37.87
N ALA A 39 4.91 15.03 38.54
CA ALA A 39 4.45 13.74 39.06
C ALA A 39 5.12 13.47 40.41
N VAL A 40 4.58 12.52 41.17
CA VAL A 40 5.14 12.09 42.46
C VAL A 40 5.41 10.59 42.39
N ALA A 41 6.55 10.15 42.92
CA ALA A 41 6.87 8.73 43.03
C ALA A 41 5.90 8.03 43.99
N ALA A 42 5.35 6.89 43.58
CA ALA A 42 4.46 6.05 44.36
C ALA A 42 5.21 5.35 45.52
N ASP A 43 4.47 4.60 46.34
CA ASP A 43 5.02 3.87 47.50
C ASP A 43 6.10 2.85 47.13
N ASP A 44 6.07 2.34 45.89
CA ASP A 44 7.08 1.44 45.33
C ASP A 44 8.20 2.18 44.57
N GLY A 45 8.31 3.51 44.75
CA GLY A 45 9.28 4.38 44.08
C GLY A 45 8.99 4.63 42.60
N SER A 46 7.93 4.06 42.04
CA SER A 46 7.64 4.17 40.61
C SER A 46 6.96 5.49 40.24
N TYR A 47 7.18 5.97 39.02
CA TYR A 47 6.50 7.16 38.49
C TYR A 47 6.18 7.02 37.00
N ARG A 48 5.27 7.87 36.49
CA ARG A 48 4.88 7.89 35.07
C ARG A 48 4.41 9.28 34.61
N PHE A 49 4.85 9.69 33.42
CA PHE A 49 4.34 10.82 32.64
C PHE A 49 3.75 10.29 31.34
N ALA A 50 2.44 10.05 31.29
CA ALA A 50 1.74 9.54 30.10
C ALA A 50 1.32 10.67 29.14
N ALA A 51 1.24 10.40 27.83
CA ALA A 51 0.76 11.35 26.82
C ALA A 51 1.57 12.67 26.71
N LEU A 52 2.90 12.59 26.82
CA LEU A 52 3.80 13.72 26.54
C LEU A 52 3.93 13.96 25.03
N ALA A 53 3.96 15.22 24.60
CA ALA A 53 4.27 15.56 23.21
C ALA A 53 5.67 15.03 22.83
N VAL A 54 5.85 14.58 21.59
CA VAL A 54 7.18 14.17 21.10
C VAL A 54 8.15 15.35 21.07
N GLY A 55 9.42 15.11 21.40
CA GLY A 55 10.44 16.15 21.46
C GLY A 55 11.49 15.92 22.55
N ASN A 56 12.29 16.95 22.82
CA ASN A 56 13.37 16.89 23.79
C ASN A 56 12.90 17.33 25.18
N TYR A 57 13.26 16.53 26.19
CA TYR A 57 12.87 16.75 27.58
C TYR A 57 14.06 16.76 28.54
N GLU A 58 13.86 17.46 29.63
CA GLU A 58 14.62 17.35 30.87
C GLU A 58 13.69 16.82 31.96
N VAL A 59 14.14 15.83 32.75
CA VAL A 59 13.41 15.35 33.93
C VAL A 59 14.25 15.60 35.17
N ARG A 60 13.68 16.33 36.13
CA ARG A 60 14.29 16.64 37.42
C ARG A 60 13.58 15.89 38.54
N VAL A 61 14.34 15.35 39.49
CA VAL A 61 13.82 14.65 40.67
C VAL A 61 14.33 15.32 41.94
N GLU A 62 13.42 15.52 42.89
CA GLU A 62 13.69 16.20 44.15
C GLU A 62 13.00 15.48 45.31
N HIS A 63 13.73 15.27 46.40
CA HIS A 63 13.18 14.75 47.65
C HIS A 63 13.95 15.34 48.85
N PRO A 64 13.28 15.78 49.94
CA PRO A 64 13.97 16.23 51.14
C PRO A 64 14.97 15.19 51.67
N GLY A 65 16.16 15.64 52.06
CA GLY A 65 17.25 14.76 52.53
C GLY A 65 18.16 14.20 51.43
N PHE A 66 17.82 14.41 50.16
CA PHE A 66 18.63 13.99 49.01
C PHE A 66 19.07 15.19 48.15
N ARG A 67 20.17 15.01 47.41
CA ARG A 67 20.57 15.92 46.32
C ARG A 67 19.58 15.82 45.17
N SER A 68 19.26 16.96 44.53
CA SER A 68 18.42 16.95 43.33
C SER A 68 19.20 16.37 42.14
N GLU A 69 18.59 15.48 41.36
CA GLU A 69 19.17 14.93 40.12
C GLU A 69 18.35 15.44 38.93
N ALA A 70 19.03 15.81 37.84
CA ALA A 70 18.37 16.18 36.59
C ALA A 70 18.97 15.38 35.43
N ARG A 71 18.10 14.86 34.56
CA ARG A 71 18.47 14.19 33.32
C ARG A 71 18.03 15.02 32.13
N SER A 72 19.01 15.50 31.38
CA SER A 72 18.82 16.31 30.18
C SER A 72 19.20 15.50 28.93
N GLY A 73 18.67 15.92 27.77
CA GLY A 73 18.93 15.25 26.48
C GLY A 73 18.00 14.06 26.18
N LEU A 74 16.89 13.92 26.91
CA LEU A 74 15.93 12.84 26.69
C LEU A 74 15.08 13.14 25.44
N GLN A 75 15.41 12.50 24.32
CA GLN A 75 14.60 12.56 23.11
C GLN A 75 13.45 11.55 23.19
N LEU A 76 12.21 12.04 23.19
CA LEU A 76 10.99 11.23 23.16
C LEU A 76 10.41 11.14 21.76
N THR A 77 10.07 9.91 21.36
CA THR A 77 9.55 9.60 20.02
C THR A 77 8.15 8.98 20.10
N VAL A 78 7.40 9.02 19.00
CA VAL A 78 5.97 8.63 18.96
C VAL A 78 5.75 7.17 19.38
N GLY A 79 4.84 6.98 20.33
CA GLY A 79 4.51 5.68 20.91
C GLY A 79 5.64 5.06 21.75
N GLN A 80 6.70 5.81 22.06
CA GLN A 80 7.79 5.32 22.91
C GLN A 80 7.39 5.34 24.38
N GLU A 81 7.77 4.29 25.10
CA GLU A 81 7.77 4.24 26.56
C GLU A 81 9.23 4.24 27.02
N ALA A 82 9.74 5.40 27.45
CA ALA A 82 11.11 5.56 27.88
C ALA A 82 11.25 5.23 29.38
N VAL A 83 12.05 4.21 29.70
CA VAL A 83 12.40 3.87 31.09
C VAL A 83 13.59 4.72 31.55
N VAL A 84 13.37 5.56 32.55
CA VAL A 84 14.37 6.48 33.12
C VAL A 84 14.40 6.28 34.63
N ASN A 85 15.34 5.48 35.13
CA ASN A 85 15.47 5.25 36.58
C ASN A 85 16.42 6.26 37.22
N PHE A 86 16.10 6.77 38.41
CA PHE A 86 16.92 7.73 39.15
C PHE A 86 17.58 7.06 40.38
N THR A 87 18.75 7.54 40.78
CA THR A 87 19.46 7.06 41.97
C THR A 87 19.91 8.26 42.79
N LEU A 88 19.16 8.59 43.83
CA LEU A 88 19.38 9.77 44.64
C LEU A 88 20.47 9.53 45.70
N GLU A 89 21.41 10.47 45.77
CA GLU A 89 22.42 10.51 46.83
C GLU A 89 21.95 11.36 48.00
N VAL A 90 22.24 10.93 49.23
CA VAL A 90 21.95 11.70 50.45
C VAL A 90 22.72 13.02 50.43
N GLY A 91 22.04 14.14 50.69
CA GLY A 91 22.67 15.46 50.73
C GLY A 91 21.68 16.62 50.67
N ALA A 92 22.19 17.85 50.57
CA ALA A 92 21.36 19.06 50.51
C ALA A 92 20.79 19.28 49.09
N MET A 93 19.49 19.60 48.98
CA MET A 93 18.77 19.82 47.71
C MET A 93 19.40 20.90 46.79
N LYS A 94 20.23 21.82 47.32
CA LYS A 94 20.87 22.88 46.51
C LYS A 94 21.95 22.39 45.53
N GLN A 95 22.43 21.15 45.65
CA GLN A 95 23.37 20.57 44.68
C GLN A 95 22.61 19.78 43.62
N THR A 96 22.51 20.33 42.41
CA THR A 96 21.92 19.63 41.25
C THR A 96 23.02 18.88 40.51
N VAL A 97 22.89 17.56 40.39
CA VAL A 97 23.72 16.75 39.49
C VAL A 97 22.99 16.65 38.16
N SER A 98 23.54 17.28 37.12
CA SER A 98 23.03 17.15 35.75
C SER A 98 23.75 16.03 35.04
N VAL A 99 23.02 14.98 34.67
CA VAL A 99 23.53 13.85 33.89
C VAL A 99 22.94 13.95 32.49
N THR A 100 23.79 14.04 31.47
CA THR A 100 23.34 13.88 30.08
C THR A 100 22.99 12.42 29.86
N ALA A 101 21.71 12.10 29.74
CA ALA A 101 21.22 10.74 29.59
C ALA A 101 20.55 10.57 28.23
N GLU A 102 21.03 9.60 27.44
CA GLU A 102 20.34 9.19 26.22
C GLU A 102 19.22 8.19 26.56
N ALA A 103 18.08 8.28 25.88
CA ALA A 103 16.98 7.33 26.05
C ALA A 103 17.46 5.89 25.73
N PRO A 104 16.98 4.83 26.43
CA PRO A 104 17.38 3.46 26.15
C PRO A 104 17.23 3.06 24.67
N LEU A 105 18.18 2.25 24.17
CA LEU A 105 18.15 1.71 22.81
C LEU A 105 17.24 0.48 22.70
N VAL A 106 17.12 -0.26 23.80
CA VAL A 106 16.38 -1.53 23.89
C VAL A 106 15.01 -1.29 24.50
N ASN A 107 13.98 -1.87 23.88
CA ASN A 107 12.63 -1.84 24.46
C ASN A 107 12.50 -2.94 25.53
N THR A 108 12.12 -2.56 26.75
CA THR A 108 11.93 -3.49 27.88
C THR A 108 10.49 -3.51 28.39
N THR A 109 9.54 -2.81 27.75
CA THR A 109 8.17 -2.63 28.26
C THR A 109 7.08 -3.22 27.36
N SER A 110 7.39 -3.54 26.09
CA SER A 110 6.38 -3.95 25.11
C SER A 110 6.81 -5.07 24.17
N GLY A 111 5.96 -6.09 24.02
CA GLY A 111 6.09 -7.21 23.06
C GLY A 111 5.93 -6.88 21.57
N THR A 112 5.81 -5.59 21.21
CA THR A 112 5.48 -5.16 19.85
C THR A 112 6.69 -5.18 18.89
N LEU A 113 6.41 -5.53 17.63
CA LEU A 113 7.33 -5.34 16.51
C LEU A 113 6.96 -4.08 15.71
N GLY A 114 7.98 -3.33 15.31
CA GLY A 114 7.81 -2.09 14.56
C GLY A 114 9.11 -1.28 14.54
N GLY A 115 9.03 -0.08 13.97
CA GLY A 115 10.18 0.82 13.98
C GLY A 115 9.82 2.28 13.73
N LEU A 116 10.78 3.13 14.08
CA LEU A 116 10.69 4.58 13.98
C LEU A 116 11.38 5.08 12.71
N VAL A 117 10.69 5.97 12.01
CA VAL A 117 11.26 6.83 10.98
C VAL A 117 11.32 8.23 11.56
N ASP A 118 12.51 8.61 12.01
CA ASP A 118 12.80 9.89 12.65
C ASP A 118 12.95 11.03 11.63
N GLU A 119 12.93 12.27 12.13
CA GLU A 119 13.01 13.49 11.32
C GLU A 119 14.25 13.53 10.42
N ARG A 120 15.40 13.02 10.89
CA ARG A 120 16.64 13.04 10.09
C ARG A 120 16.56 12.06 8.93
N LYS A 121 16.00 10.86 9.14
CA LYS A 121 15.77 9.92 8.04
C LYS A 121 14.85 10.51 6.98
N ILE A 122 13.81 11.22 7.40
CA ILE A 122 12.86 11.89 6.50
C ILE A 122 13.55 13.00 5.71
N ALA A 123 14.41 13.79 6.35
CA ALA A 123 15.07 14.93 5.74
C ALA A 123 16.26 14.54 4.86
N ASP A 124 17.11 13.61 5.29
CA ASP A 124 18.46 13.41 4.74
C ASP A 124 18.56 12.17 3.81
N LEU A 125 17.63 11.22 3.87
CA LEU A 125 17.66 10.06 2.97
C LEU A 125 17.15 10.42 1.56
N PRO A 126 17.70 9.81 0.49
CA PRO A 126 17.22 10.04 -0.87
C PRO A 126 15.81 9.46 -1.04
N LEU A 127 14.82 10.32 -1.28
CA LEU A 127 13.42 9.93 -1.50
C LEU A 127 12.99 10.27 -2.91
N ASN A 128 12.87 9.27 -3.77
CA ASN A 128 12.31 9.50 -5.11
C ASN A 128 10.85 9.91 -4.94
N GLY A 129 10.43 10.98 -5.61
CA GLY A 129 9.09 11.49 -5.40
C GLY A 129 8.90 12.33 -4.14
N ARG A 130 9.88 12.39 -3.21
CA ARG A 130 9.69 12.85 -1.82
C ARG A 130 8.56 12.11 -1.09
N ASN A 131 8.34 10.85 -1.45
CA ASN A 131 7.31 9.98 -0.87
C ASN A 131 7.76 9.43 0.49
N TYR A 132 7.31 10.04 1.58
CA TYR A 132 7.71 9.62 2.93
C TYR A 132 7.14 8.26 3.34
N ILE A 133 6.07 7.75 2.70
CA ILE A 133 5.53 6.40 2.99
C ILE A 133 6.54 5.32 2.58
N ASP A 134 7.40 5.56 1.60
CA ASP A 134 8.37 4.54 1.16
C ASP A 134 9.43 4.21 2.23
N LEU A 135 9.67 5.11 3.19
CA LEU A 135 10.53 4.83 4.35
C LEU A 135 9.93 3.77 5.30
N THR A 136 8.63 3.47 5.20
CA THR A 136 8.01 2.33 5.92
C THR A 136 8.56 1.00 5.43
N LEU A 137 8.98 0.92 4.17
CA LEU A 137 9.54 -0.27 3.56
C LEU A 137 10.90 -0.64 4.16
N MET A 138 11.50 0.25 4.95
CA MET A 138 12.76 0.04 5.68
C MET A 138 12.57 -0.73 6.99
N GLN A 139 11.34 -1.04 7.38
CA GLN A 139 11.06 -1.85 8.56
C GLN A 139 11.07 -3.35 8.23
N PRO A 140 11.64 -4.21 9.09
CA PRO A 140 11.52 -5.66 8.94
C PRO A 140 10.04 -6.10 8.88
N GLY A 141 9.76 -7.15 8.12
CA GLY A 141 8.40 -7.68 7.95
C GLY A 141 7.50 -6.86 7.01
N VAL A 142 7.98 -5.73 6.46
CA VAL A 142 7.22 -4.90 5.50
C VAL A 142 7.70 -5.16 4.07
N GLN A 143 6.78 -5.56 3.19
CA GLN A 143 7.06 -5.93 1.81
C GLN A 143 6.14 -5.16 0.87
N GLN A 144 6.70 -4.29 0.03
CA GLN A 144 5.95 -3.62 -1.02
C GLN A 144 5.35 -4.66 -1.97
N HIS A 145 4.18 -4.38 -2.55
CA HIS A 145 3.67 -5.14 -3.69
C HIS A 145 3.63 -4.23 -4.91
N ARG A 146 4.33 -4.61 -5.98
CA ARG A 146 4.46 -3.81 -7.21
C ARG A 146 3.67 -4.35 -8.40
N ASN A 147 3.17 -5.59 -8.31
CA ASN A 147 2.42 -6.23 -9.39
C ASN A 147 0.91 -5.90 -9.32
N LEU A 148 0.57 -4.63 -9.11
CA LEU A 148 -0.80 -4.12 -9.01
C LEU A 148 -1.26 -3.54 -10.36
N SER A 149 -2.57 -3.48 -10.58
CA SER A 149 -3.14 -2.66 -11.67
C SER A 149 -3.41 -1.26 -11.16
N SER A 150 -2.85 -0.23 -11.78
CA SER A 150 -3.22 1.17 -11.56
C SER A 150 -4.46 1.51 -12.39
N GLY A 151 -5.64 1.11 -11.92
CA GLY A 151 -6.93 1.47 -12.51
C GLY A 151 -8.01 1.65 -11.45
N GLY A 152 -8.97 2.55 -11.68
CA GLY A 152 -10.18 2.64 -10.85
C GLY A 152 -10.00 3.23 -9.43
N GLY A 153 -8.96 4.03 -9.19
CA GLY A 153 -8.76 4.74 -7.92
C GLY A 153 -7.84 4.04 -6.92
N GLN A 154 -7.00 3.12 -7.40
CA GLN A 154 -5.88 2.55 -6.63
C GLN A 154 -4.69 3.50 -6.70
N VAL A 155 -4.45 4.25 -5.62
CA VAL A 155 -3.34 5.21 -5.47
C VAL A 155 -2.49 4.90 -4.25
N GLY A 156 -1.24 5.36 -4.27
CA GLY A 156 -0.30 5.26 -3.15
C GLY A 156 0.51 3.95 -3.12
N THR A 157 1.43 3.86 -2.15
CA THR A 157 2.27 2.67 -1.94
C THR A 157 1.48 1.57 -1.23
N TYR A 158 1.41 0.39 -1.86
CA TYR A 158 0.80 -0.82 -1.29
C TYR A 158 1.88 -1.77 -0.76
N PHE A 159 1.64 -2.33 0.42
CA PHE A 159 2.56 -3.27 1.04
C PHE A 159 1.81 -4.27 1.93
N SER A 160 2.40 -5.45 2.13
CA SER A 160 2.03 -6.38 3.17
C SER A 160 2.92 -6.15 4.40
N SER A 161 2.34 -6.24 5.58
CA SER A 161 3.06 -6.21 6.86
C SER A 161 2.85 -7.54 7.57
N SER A 162 3.93 -8.26 7.87
CA SER A 162 3.90 -9.56 8.55
C SER A 162 2.93 -10.57 7.91
N GLY A 163 2.81 -10.57 6.57
CA GLY A 163 1.95 -11.49 5.81
C GLY A 163 0.47 -11.11 5.75
N ALA A 164 0.07 -9.95 6.29
CA ALA A 164 -1.31 -9.45 6.18
C ALA A 164 -1.70 -9.03 4.76
N PRO A 165 -3.00 -9.05 4.41
CA PRO A 165 -3.47 -8.56 3.11
C PRO A 165 -3.03 -7.10 2.85
N LEU A 166 -2.84 -6.76 1.58
CA LEU A 166 -2.29 -5.46 1.15
C LEU A 166 -3.13 -4.25 1.60
N ARG A 167 -4.43 -4.47 1.82
CA ARG A 167 -5.40 -3.43 2.21
C ARG A 167 -5.62 -3.35 3.72
N SER A 168 -4.98 -4.21 4.51
CA SER A 168 -5.17 -4.30 5.97
C SER A 168 -4.23 -3.36 6.74
N ASN A 169 -3.76 -2.27 6.12
CA ASN A 169 -2.88 -1.29 6.75
C ASN A 169 -3.65 0.00 7.06
N ARG A 170 -3.34 0.60 8.21
CA ARG A 170 -3.97 1.85 8.64
C ARG A 170 -2.95 2.98 8.67
N TYR A 171 -3.32 4.13 8.13
CA TYR A 171 -2.49 5.34 8.08
C TYR A 171 -3.18 6.44 8.88
N LEU A 172 -2.49 7.02 9.85
CA LEU A 172 -3.01 8.03 10.77
C LEU A 172 -2.08 9.24 10.80
N LEU A 173 -2.59 10.43 10.47
CA LEU A 173 -1.89 11.71 10.66
C LEU A 173 -2.51 12.43 11.86
N ASP A 174 -1.76 12.48 12.97
CA ASP A 174 -2.22 12.92 14.29
C ASP A 174 -3.57 12.31 14.71
N GLY A 175 -3.87 11.09 14.22
CA GLY A 175 -5.14 10.39 14.47
C GLY A 175 -6.23 10.52 13.40
N ALA A 176 -6.10 11.43 12.42
CA ALA A 176 -6.99 11.45 11.25
C ALA A 176 -6.64 10.29 10.31
N SER A 177 -7.66 9.58 9.81
CA SER A 177 -7.47 8.46 8.90
C SER A 177 -7.11 8.94 7.50
N MET A 178 -5.93 8.53 7.03
CA MET A 178 -5.48 8.76 5.66
C MET A 178 -5.78 7.56 4.75
N VAL A 179 -6.84 6.80 5.06
CA VAL A 179 -7.22 5.61 4.30
C VAL A 179 -8.29 5.99 3.29
N THR A 180 -8.09 5.60 2.04
CA THR A 180 -9.08 5.75 0.96
C THR A 180 -10.17 4.67 1.06
N MET A 181 -11.24 4.79 0.28
CA MET A 181 -12.34 3.82 0.30
C MET A 181 -11.89 2.38 0.00
N ASN A 182 -10.82 2.20 -0.78
CA ASN A 182 -10.33 0.86 -1.11
C ASN A 182 -9.32 0.34 -0.06
N GLY A 183 -9.03 1.04 1.04
CA GLY A 183 -8.04 0.57 2.02
C GLY A 183 -6.58 0.88 1.66
N ALA A 184 -6.35 1.84 0.75
CA ALA A 184 -5.01 2.34 0.42
C ALA A 184 -4.68 3.63 1.18
N SER A 185 -3.41 4.03 1.22
CA SER A 185 -3.04 5.37 1.70
C SER A 185 -3.60 6.46 0.78
N SER A 186 -3.79 7.67 1.30
CA SER A 186 -4.33 8.82 0.56
C SER A 186 -3.29 9.49 -0.35
N GLY A 187 -2.42 8.71 -0.99
CA GLY A 187 -1.47 9.24 -1.96
C GLY A 187 -2.18 9.88 -3.15
N SER A 188 -1.46 10.76 -3.85
CA SER A 188 -1.94 11.43 -5.06
C SER A 188 -2.15 10.42 -6.20
N ILE A 189 -2.72 10.86 -7.33
CA ILE A 189 -2.95 9.99 -8.50
C ILE A 189 -1.65 9.42 -9.08
N THR A 190 -0.52 10.10 -8.83
CA THR A 190 0.83 9.61 -9.17
C THR A 190 1.43 8.72 -8.09
N SER A 191 0.66 8.39 -7.05
CA SER A 191 1.03 7.53 -5.93
C SER A 191 2.18 8.08 -5.07
N SER A 192 2.37 9.40 -5.04
CA SER A 192 3.27 10.09 -4.11
C SER A 192 2.51 10.68 -2.92
N THR A 193 3.24 11.06 -1.89
CA THR A 193 2.72 11.85 -0.76
C THR A 193 3.64 13.05 -0.55
N LEU A 194 3.17 14.26 -0.86
CA LEU A 194 3.88 15.50 -0.53
C LEU A 194 3.73 15.87 0.95
N GLY A 195 4.45 16.91 1.38
CA GLY A 195 4.37 17.44 2.75
C GLY A 195 5.46 16.94 3.69
N VAL A 196 6.60 16.51 3.15
CA VAL A 196 7.74 15.98 3.92
C VAL A 196 8.20 16.97 5.00
N GLU A 197 8.23 18.28 4.69
CA GLU A 197 8.64 19.31 5.67
C GLU A 197 7.64 19.48 6.84
N GLY A 198 6.40 19.00 6.67
CA GLY A 198 5.34 19.07 7.68
C GLY A 198 5.31 17.88 8.62
N ILE A 199 6.14 16.86 8.40
CA ILE A 199 6.19 15.64 9.19
C ILE A 199 7.40 15.70 10.12
N ARG A 200 7.17 15.45 11.40
CA ARG A 200 8.23 15.35 12.40
C ARG A 200 8.84 13.96 12.37
N GLU A 201 8.01 12.95 12.55
CA GLU A 201 8.40 11.54 12.60
C GLU A 201 7.16 10.67 12.46
N TYR A 202 7.37 9.39 12.22
CA TYR A 202 6.30 8.41 12.33
C TYR A 202 6.82 7.06 12.79
N ARG A 203 5.94 6.30 13.44
CA ARG A 203 6.19 4.91 13.78
C ARG A 203 5.37 4.01 12.87
N VAL A 204 5.83 2.79 12.65
CA VAL A 204 5.06 1.71 12.04
C VAL A 204 5.09 0.54 13.00
N VAL A 205 3.92 0.05 13.41
CA VAL A 205 3.80 -1.16 14.23
C VAL A 205 3.26 -2.27 13.34
N THR A 206 4.02 -3.37 13.24
CA THR A 206 3.87 -4.38 12.19
C THR A 206 3.39 -5.73 12.71
N ASN A 207 3.45 -5.98 14.03
CA ASN A 207 2.98 -7.22 14.64
C ASN A 207 2.64 -7.05 16.14
N SER A 208 1.63 -7.78 16.61
CA SER A 208 1.25 -7.97 18.04
C SER A 208 1.05 -6.66 18.81
N TYR A 209 0.40 -5.68 18.19
CA TYR A 209 0.21 -4.35 18.75
C TYR A 209 -0.88 -4.28 19.84
N SER A 210 -0.68 -3.38 20.81
CA SER A 210 -1.53 -3.13 21.97
C SER A 210 -3.00 -2.93 21.61
N ALA A 211 -3.93 -3.30 22.51
CA ALA A 211 -5.38 -3.16 22.31
C ALA A 211 -5.79 -1.72 22.00
N GLU A 212 -4.92 -0.74 22.29
CA GLU A 212 -5.03 0.66 21.86
C GLU A 212 -4.94 0.91 20.34
N TYR A 213 -4.81 -0.13 19.52
CA TYR A 213 -4.93 -0.03 18.06
C TYR A 213 -5.95 -1.03 17.52
N GLY A 214 -6.65 -0.71 16.44
CA GLY A 214 -7.64 -1.62 15.84
C GLY A 214 -8.14 -1.18 14.48
N ILE A 215 -9.30 -1.69 14.09
CA ILE A 215 -9.96 -1.54 12.77
C ILE A 215 -9.27 -2.32 11.64
N THR A 216 -7.97 -2.58 11.74
CA THR A 216 -7.24 -3.36 10.73
C THR A 216 -6.44 -4.49 11.36
N MET A 217 -6.04 -5.47 10.56
CA MET A 217 -5.28 -6.66 10.99
C MET A 217 -3.81 -6.69 10.53
N GLY A 218 -3.38 -5.74 9.69
CA GLY A 218 -2.01 -5.64 9.17
C GLY A 218 -1.12 -4.74 10.01
N SER A 219 -0.79 -3.55 9.52
CA SER A 219 0.02 -2.56 10.25
C SER A 219 -0.77 -1.32 10.66
N GLN A 220 -0.22 -0.61 11.64
CA GLN A 220 -0.63 0.73 12.02
C GLN A 220 0.55 1.67 11.72
N MET A 221 0.34 2.71 10.93
CA MET A 221 1.33 3.75 10.57
C MET A 221 0.88 5.10 11.09
N MET A 222 1.71 5.75 11.90
CA MET A 222 1.24 6.80 12.78
C MET A 222 2.19 7.97 12.77
N ILE A 223 1.71 9.01 12.11
CA ILE A 223 2.45 10.15 11.62
C ILE A 223 2.16 11.33 12.51
N VAL A 224 3.22 11.98 12.95
CA VAL A 224 3.15 13.19 13.78
C VAL A 224 3.57 14.39 12.94
N SER A 225 2.70 15.39 12.88
CA SER A 225 3.03 16.66 12.21
C SER A 225 3.97 17.53 13.07
N LYS A 226 4.79 18.37 12.43
CA LYS A 226 5.62 19.34 13.16
C LYS A 226 4.75 20.40 13.85
N SER A 227 5.18 20.78 15.05
CA SER A 227 4.61 21.87 15.86
C SER A 227 5.51 23.11 15.76
N GLY A 228 4.96 24.28 16.11
CA GLY A 228 5.76 25.49 16.32
C GLY A 228 6.57 25.42 17.63
N THR A 229 7.54 26.32 17.77
CA THR A 229 8.41 26.45 18.95
C THR A 229 8.48 27.89 19.45
N ASN A 230 9.21 28.15 20.53
CA ASN A 230 9.43 29.51 21.04
C ASN A 230 10.35 30.39 20.17
N ALA A 231 10.98 29.81 19.14
CA ALA A 231 11.76 30.54 18.14
C ALA A 231 11.02 30.50 16.79
N PHE A 232 11.19 31.54 15.97
CA PHE A 232 10.80 31.45 14.58
C PHE A 232 11.82 30.59 13.83
N HIS A 233 11.34 29.67 13.02
CA HIS A 233 12.16 28.84 12.15
C HIS A 233 11.40 28.45 10.88
N GLY A 234 12.14 28.16 9.83
CA GLY A 234 11.54 27.80 8.55
C GLY A 234 12.51 27.23 7.55
N SER A 235 11.98 26.91 6.38
CA SER A 235 12.78 26.53 5.23
C SER A 235 12.12 26.91 3.91
N LEU A 236 12.94 27.15 2.90
CA LEU A 236 12.55 27.34 1.51
C LEU A 236 13.37 26.37 0.67
N PHE A 237 12.74 25.68 -0.28
CA PHE A 237 13.44 24.70 -1.11
C PHE A 237 12.92 24.64 -2.54
N GLU A 238 13.80 24.21 -3.44
CA GLU A 238 13.51 23.84 -4.83
C GLU A 238 14.29 22.56 -5.16
N TYR A 239 13.61 21.58 -5.75
CA TYR A 239 14.19 20.37 -6.31
C TYR A 239 13.93 20.34 -7.80
N MET A 240 15.01 20.25 -8.59
CA MET A 240 14.98 20.25 -10.04
C MET A 240 15.44 18.90 -10.58
N ARG A 241 14.68 18.38 -11.55
CA ARG A 241 15.01 17.15 -12.26
C ARG A 241 14.66 17.26 -13.74
N ASN A 242 15.52 16.70 -14.60
CA ASN A 242 15.29 16.75 -16.04
C ASN A 242 15.93 15.57 -16.79
N SER A 243 15.45 15.29 -18.00
CA SER A 243 15.96 14.22 -18.85
C SER A 243 17.43 14.39 -19.26
N ALA A 244 18.05 15.56 -19.14
CA ALA A 244 19.46 15.75 -19.49
C ALA A 244 20.41 15.13 -18.44
N LEU A 245 19.93 14.92 -17.21
CA LEU A 245 20.70 14.30 -16.14
C LEU A 245 20.42 12.78 -15.98
N ASP A 246 19.32 12.30 -16.57
CA ASP A 246 18.84 10.93 -16.41
C ASP A 246 19.46 9.96 -17.43
N ALA A 247 19.54 8.68 -17.07
CA ALA A 247 19.93 7.60 -17.98
C ALA A 247 18.73 7.06 -18.77
N ARG A 248 18.99 6.45 -19.93
CA ARG A 248 17.93 5.83 -20.75
C ARG A 248 17.37 4.57 -20.07
N ASN A 249 16.08 4.33 -20.23
CA ASN A 249 15.51 3.03 -19.92
C ASN A 249 16.04 1.96 -20.88
N PHE A 250 16.09 0.70 -20.44
CA PHE A 250 16.47 -0.45 -21.27
C PHE A 250 15.63 -0.53 -22.56
N PHE A 251 14.34 -0.20 -22.46
CA PHE A 251 13.35 -0.27 -23.53
C PHE A 251 13.15 1.04 -24.30
N ASP A 252 13.96 2.08 -24.04
CA ASP A 252 13.94 3.31 -24.83
C ASP A 252 14.67 3.09 -26.17
N TYR A 253 13.93 3.24 -27.26
CA TYR A 253 14.43 3.14 -28.64
C TYR A 253 14.41 4.50 -29.34
N LYS A 254 15.42 4.76 -30.17
CA LYS A 254 15.33 5.84 -31.17
C LYS A 254 14.37 5.39 -32.26
N THR A 255 13.47 6.27 -32.66
CA THR A 255 12.60 6.04 -33.83
C THR A 255 12.67 7.23 -34.78
N ALA A 256 12.18 7.06 -36.00
CA ALA A 256 12.06 8.16 -36.95
C ALA A 256 11.15 9.30 -36.43
N ILE A 257 10.17 8.97 -35.57
CA ILE A 257 9.19 9.91 -35.00
C ILE A 257 9.72 10.58 -33.71
N ASN A 258 10.62 9.92 -32.97
CA ASN A 258 11.31 10.51 -31.82
C ASN A 258 12.84 10.29 -31.96
N PRO A 259 13.56 11.25 -32.56
CA PRO A 259 15.01 11.14 -32.76
C PRO A 259 15.79 11.34 -31.46
N ARG A 260 15.14 11.77 -30.37
CA ARG A 260 15.80 12.00 -29.09
C ARG A 260 16.20 10.66 -28.47
N ARG A 261 17.37 10.66 -27.83
CA ARG A 261 17.90 9.51 -27.08
C ARG A 261 17.05 9.18 -25.83
N LEU A 262 16.37 10.18 -25.26
CA LEU A 262 15.62 10.11 -24.01
C LEU A 262 14.24 10.75 -24.19
N PRO A 263 13.16 10.15 -23.64
CA PRO A 263 11.87 10.84 -23.50
C PRO A 263 12.04 12.16 -22.74
N ALA A 264 11.28 13.18 -23.14
CA ALA A 264 11.37 14.50 -22.49
C ALA A 264 10.89 14.39 -21.03
N PHE A 265 11.70 14.83 -20.08
CA PHE A 265 11.31 14.86 -18.67
C PHE A 265 11.75 16.18 -18.03
N ALA A 266 10.83 16.81 -17.30
CA ALA A 266 11.09 17.98 -16.48
C ALA A 266 10.22 17.92 -15.23
N ARG A 267 10.82 18.14 -14.06
CA ARG A 267 10.16 18.12 -12.77
C ARG A 267 10.74 19.21 -11.88
N ASN A 268 9.85 20.03 -11.32
CA ASN A 268 10.17 21.04 -10.32
C ASN A 268 9.30 20.76 -9.09
N ASN A 269 9.92 20.67 -7.93
CA ASN A 269 9.23 20.46 -6.67
C ASN A 269 9.73 21.45 -5.63
N PHE A 270 8.87 22.38 -5.26
CA PHE A 270 9.24 23.55 -4.48
C PHE A 270 8.32 23.73 -3.29
N GLY A 271 8.80 24.41 -2.27
CA GLY A 271 7.98 24.62 -1.08
C GLY A 271 8.62 25.48 -0.03
N ALA A 272 7.82 25.71 1.01
CA ALA A 272 8.17 26.53 2.14
C ALA A 272 7.58 25.92 3.42
N SER A 273 8.30 26.06 4.53
CA SER A 273 7.80 25.78 5.87
C SER A 273 8.10 26.94 6.79
N PHE A 274 7.19 27.29 7.69
CA PHE A 274 7.41 28.35 8.66
C PHE A 274 6.64 28.07 9.95
N GLY A 275 7.29 28.26 11.10
CA GLY A 275 6.64 28.13 12.38
C GLY A 275 7.32 28.96 13.47
N GLY A 276 6.63 29.06 14.60
CA GLY A 276 7.07 29.85 15.74
C GLY A 276 5.93 30.16 16.72
N PRO A 277 6.15 31.09 17.66
CA PRO A 277 5.15 31.44 18.66
C PRO A 277 4.19 32.53 18.14
N LEU A 278 2.88 32.32 18.33
CA LEU A 278 1.90 33.42 18.36
C LEU A 278 1.88 34.10 19.73
N GLN A 279 2.10 33.30 20.78
CA GLN A 279 2.28 33.73 22.15
C GLN A 279 3.34 32.83 22.79
N LYS A 280 4.48 33.41 23.21
CA LYS A 280 5.57 32.64 23.83
C LYS A 280 5.05 31.78 24.98
N ASP A 281 5.59 30.56 25.07
CA ASP A 281 5.27 29.52 26.05
C ASP A 281 3.81 29.03 26.07
N LYS A 282 2.93 29.58 25.22
CA LYS A 282 1.49 29.28 25.23
C LYS A 282 0.94 28.84 23.90
N THR A 283 1.11 29.61 22.82
CA THR A 283 0.47 29.34 21.53
C THR A 283 1.50 29.36 20.41
N PHE A 284 1.54 28.27 19.63
CA PHE A 284 2.51 28.03 18.58
C PHE A 284 1.81 27.66 17.28
N PHE A 285 2.44 27.95 16.15
CA PHE A 285 1.95 27.52 14.84
C PHE A 285 3.07 26.94 13.98
N PHE A 286 2.69 26.09 13.04
CA PHE A 286 3.57 25.58 11.99
C PHE A 286 2.78 25.40 10.70
N ALA A 287 3.26 25.99 9.60
CA ALA A 287 2.62 25.95 8.29
C ALA A 287 3.59 25.48 7.22
N VAL A 288 3.08 24.72 6.25
CA VAL A 288 3.85 24.15 5.13
C VAL A 288 3.04 24.26 3.84
N TYR A 289 3.75 24.58 2.76
CA TYR A 289 3.27 24.48 1.39
C TYR A 289 4.31 23.75 0.53
N GLU A 290 3.86 22.81 -0.30
CA GLU A 290 4.70 22.10 -1.27
C GLU A 290 3.93 21.97 -2.59
N GLY A 291 4.60 22.25 -3.71
CA GLY A 291 4.02 22.20 -5.05
C GLY A 291 4.89 21.40 -6.01
N LEU A 292 4.27 20.48 -6.73
CA LEU A 292 4.92 19.66 -7.76
C LEU A 292 4.41 20.06 -9.15
N ARG A 293 5.34 20.29 -10.07
CA ARG A 293 5.06 20.46 -11.51
C ARG A 293 5.93 19.50 -12.28
N GLU A 294 5.30 18.55 -12.96
CA GLU A 294 6.01 17.51 -13.70
C GLU A 294 5.46 17.36 -15.11
N ARG A 295 6.37 17.07 -16.04
CA ARG A 295 6.06 16.62 -17.39
C ARG A 295 6.95 15.43 -17.69
N LEU A 296 6.35 14.24 -17.71
CA LEU A 296 7.05 12.97 -17.93
C LEU A 296 6.77 12.42 -19.33
N GLY A 297 7.82 12.24 -20.11
CA GLY A 297 7.79 11.50 -21.36
C GLY A 297 7.81 10.00 -21.07
N ARG A 298 6.81 9.27 -21.53
CA ARG A 298 6.73 7.82 -21.43
C ARG A 298 6.88 7.19 -22.80
N THR A 299 7.77 6.21 -22.88
CA THR A 299 7.86 5.28 -24.01
C THR A 299 6.88 4.14 -23.73
N LEU A 300 5.83 4.03 -24.54
CA LEU A 300 4.87 2.94 -24.44
C LEU A 300 5.19 1.91 -25.51
N LEU A 301 5.56 0.70 -25.10
CA LEU A 301 5.71 -0.43 -26.02
C LEU A 301 4.47 -1.29 -26.01
N ALA A 302 3.99 -1.62 -27.21
CA ALA A 302 2.84 -2.50 -27.40
C ALA A 302 3.09 -3.43 -28.58
N ASN A 303 2.57 -4.66 -28.47
CA ASN A 303 2.45 -5.55 -29.62
C ASN A 303 1.27 -5.08 -30.47
N THR A 304 1.48 -5.01 -31.79
CA THR A 304 0.47 -4.62 -32.76
C THR A 304 0.39 -5.64 -33.90
N ILE A 305 -0.49 -5.37 -34.85
CA ILE A 305 -0.76 -6.21 -36.01
C ILE A 305 0.21 -5.84 -37.13
N ALA A 306 0.90 -6.83 -37.71
CA ALA A 306 1.85 -6.63 -38.79
C ALA A 306 1.17 -6.00 -40.00
N THR A 307 1.91 -5.21 -40.77
CA THR A 307 1.39 -4.52 -41.95
C THR A 307 0.75 -5.48 -42.96
N ALA A 308 1.37 -6.65 -43.16
CA ALA A 308 0.87 -7.68 -44.08
C ALA A 308 -0.36 -8.46 -43.56
N CYS A 309 -0.75 -8.27 -42.30
CA CYS A 309 -1.95 -8.85 -41.70
C CYS A 309 -3.20 -7.96 -41.85
N ARG A 310 -3.09 -6.86 -42.60
CA ARG A 310 -4.12 -5.83 -42.71
C ARG A 310 -4.74 -5.81 -44.09
N GLY A 311 -5.99 -5.36 -44.15
CA GLY A 311 -6.72 -5.19 -45.40
C GLY A 311 -8.13 -4.64 -45.15
N PRO A 312 -8.84 -4.25 -46.22
CA PRO A 312 -10.25 -3.88 -46.13
C PRO A 312 -11.12 -5.09 -45.75
N ALA A 313 -12.38 -4.83 -45.44
CA ALA A 313 -13.38 -5.88 -45.27
C ALA A 313 -13.39 -6.84 -46.48
N ASN A 314 -13.54 -8.13 -46.21
CA ASN A 314 -13.53 -9.23 -47.19
C ASN A 314 -12.18 -9.48 -47.89
N ALA A 315 -11.09 -8.79 -47.50
CA ALA A 315 -9.75 -9.16 -47.97
C ALA A 315 -9.33 -10.51 -47.37
N THR A 316 -8.64 -11.33 -48.17
CA THR A 316 -8.09 -12.61 -47.70
C THR A 316 -6.60 -12.46 -47.41
N ILE A 317 -6.21 -12.74 -46.17
CA ILE A 317 -4.84 -12.70 -45.67
C ILE A 317 -4.33 -14.14 -45.59
N THR A 318 -3.15 -14.41 -46.13
CA THR A 318 -2.50 -15.74 -46.05
C THR A 318 -1.44 -15.77 -44.96
N ASN A 319 -1.16 -16.94 -44.40
CA ASN A 319 -0.14 -17.12 -43.37
C ASN A 319 1.27 -16.76 -43.86
N THR A 320 1.54 -16.99 -45.15
CA THR A 320 2.81 -16.63 -45.77
C THR A 320 3.05 -15.12 -45.72
N ALA A 321 2.01 -14.32 -45.93
CA ALA A 321 2.09 -12.87 -45.78
C ALA A 321 2.02 -12.43 -44.31
N CYS A 322 1.22 -13.11 -43.50
CA CYS A 322 0.98 -12.81 -42.10
C CYS A 322 1.30 -14.03 -41.19
N PRO A 323 2.57 -14.22 -40.78
CA PRO A 323 2.94 -15.31 -39.89
C PRO A 323 2.26 -15.26 -38.51
N GLN A 324 1.69 -14.10 -38.13
CA GLN A 324 0.92 -13.95 -36.89
C GLN A 324 -0.40 -14.77 -36.88
N LEU A 325 -0.82 -15.35 -38.01
CA LEU A 325 -1.95 -16.29 -38.08
C LEU A 325 -1.63 -17.67 -37.48
N GLY A 326 -0.35 -17.96 -37.20
CA GLY A 326 0.08 -19.20 -36.58
C GLY A 326 -0.04 -20.38 -37.54
N THR A 327 -0.90 -21.36 -37.23
CA THR A 327 -1.09 -22.57 -38.04
C THR A 327 -2.20 -22.43 -39.09
N VAL A 328 -2.93 -21.31 -39.11
CA VAL A 328 -4.06 -21.09 -40.03
C VAL A 328 -3.55 -20.58 -41.37
N SER A 329 -3.86 -21.30 -42.46
CA SER A 329 -3.32 -21.03 -43.81
C SER A 329 -3.80 -19.71 -44.42
N SER A 330 -5.07 -19.35 -44.23
CA SER A 330 -5.61 -18.05 -44.64
C SER A 330 -6.86 -17.68 -43.82
N VAL A 331 -7.17 -16.39 -43.80
CA VAL A 331 -8.35 -15.83 -43.14
C VAL A 331 -8.94 -14.69 -43.97
N THR A 332 -10.26 -14.62 -44.06
CA THR A 332 -10.97 -13.50 -44.68
C THR A 332 -11.42 -12.52 -43.60
N ILE A 333 -11.08 -11.23 -43.75
CA ILE A 333 -11.37 -10.19 -42.77
C ILE A 333 -12.89 -9.93 -42.72
N ALA A 334 -13.49 -10.12 -41.55
CA ALA A 334 -14.90 -9.86 -41.32
C ALA A 334 -15.20 -8.35 -41.40
N PRO A 335 -16.33 -7.94 -42.02
CA PRO A 335 -16.70 -6.53 -42.13
C PRO A 335 -16.78 -5.79 -40.80
N VAL A 336 -17.21 -6.47 -39.73
CA VAL A 336 -17.36 -5.88 -38.39
C VAL A 336 -16.01 -5.55 -37.73
N THR A 337 -14.95 -6.28 -38.05
CA THR A 337 -13.63 -6.07 -37.44
C THR A 337 -12.69 -5.22 -38.28
N ALA A 338 -12.97 -5.01 -39.58
CA ALA A 338 -12.16 -4.13 -40.42
C ALA A 338 -12.02 -2.69 -39.88
N PRO A 339 -13.08 -2.01 -39.38
CA PRO A 339 -12.93 -0.69 -38.75
C PRO A 339 -12.11 -0.73 -37.45
N LEU A 340 -12.24 -1.79 -36.65
CA LEU A 340 -11.48 -1.97 -35.41
C LEU A 340 -10.00 -2.27 -35.71
N LEU A 341 -9.73 -3.05 -36.75
CA LEU A 341 -8.39 -3.36 -37.25
C LEU A 341 -7.64 -2.09 -37.67
N ALA A 342 -8.34 -1.14 -38.31
CA ALA A 342 -7.77 0.13 -38.73
C ALA A 342 -7.32 1.03 -37.56
N LEU A 343 -7.87 0.82 -36.35
CA LEU A 343 -7.46 1.58 -35.15
C LEU A 343 -6.12 1.09 -34.58
N TYR A 344 -5.70 -0.14 -34.89
CA TYR A 344 -4.37 -0.61 -34.51
C TYR A 344 -3.29 0.14 -35.31
N PRO A 345 -2.24 0.66 -34.67
CA PRO A 345 -1.16 1.36 -35.34
C PRO A 345 -0.32 0.42 -36.20
N GLU A 346 0.24 0.90 -37.29
CA GLU A 346 1.30 0.17 -38.00
C GLU A 346 2.53 -0.02 -37.10
N PRO A 347 3.23 -1.16 -37.19
CA PRO A 347 4.49 -1.35 -36.49
C PRO A 347 5.51 -0.28 -36.88
N ASN A 348 6.17 0.32 -35.88
CA ASN A 348 7.30 1.23 -36.09
C ASN A 348 8.59 0.72 -35.44
N LEU A 349 8.56 -0.53 -34.95
CA LEU A 349 9.68 -1.28 -34.41
C LEU A 349 9.65 -2.72 -34.97
N PRO A 350 10.79 -3.45 -34.95
CA PRO A 350 10.83 -4.87 -35.28
C PRO A 350 9.89 -5.73 -34.42
N ASP A 351 9.58 -6.93 -34.90
CA ASP A 351 8.73 -7.92 -34.24
C ASP A 351 7.26 -7.49 -34.04
N ASN A 352 6.72 -6.72 -34.98
CA ASN A 352 5.33 -6.23 -34.95
C ASN A 352 5.02 -5.41 -33.68
N ARG A 353 5.94 -4.53 -33.31
CA ARG A 353 5.79 -3.66 -32.15
C ARG A 353 5.61 -2.21 -32.58
N VAL A 354 4.93 -1.48 -31.70
CA VAL A 354 4.77 -0.04 -31.80
C VAL A 354 5.34 0.62 -30.54
N THR A 355 5.96 1.78 -30.73
CA THR A 355 6.27 2.72 -29.66
C THR A 355 5.65 4.09 -29.89
N TYR A 356 5.19 4.71 -28.80
CA TYR A 356 4.65 6.06 -28.81
C TYR A 356 5.34 6.94 -27.78
N PRO A 357 5.67 8.19 -28.13
CA PRO A 357 5.96 9.21 -27.13
C PRO A 357 4.64 9.70 -26.54
N PHE A 358 4.45 9.51 -25.23
CA PHE A 358 3.36 10.15 -24.49
C PHE A 358 3.93 11.16 -23.51
N SER A 359 3.34 12.36 -23.42
CA SER A 359 3.69 13.35 -22.42
C SER A 359 2.62 13.36 -21.33
N GLN A 360 3.00 12.94 -20.12
CA GLN A 360 2.18 12.95 -18.92
C GLN A 360 2.46 14.22 -18.12
N PRO A 361 1.61 15.26 -18.23
CA PRO A 361 1.62 16.38 -17.30
C PRO A 361 1.03 15.96 -15.95
N THR A 362 1.65 16.42 -14.87
CA THR A 362 1.16 16.26 -13.49
C THR A 362 1.33 17.58 -12.74
N THR A 363 0.30 17.97 -12.00
CA THR A 363 0.35 19.09 -11.05
C THR A 363 -0.22 18.65 -9.71
N GLU A 364 0.48 18.94 -8.63
CA GLU A 364 0.01 18.66 -7.26
C GLU A 364 0.34 19.85 -6.35
N ASN A 365 -0.54 20.15 -5.40
CA ASN A 365 -0.35 21.21 -4.41
C ASN A 365 -0.79 20.70 -3.03
N TYR A 366 0.13 20.76 -2.09
CA TYR A 366 -0.03 20.35 -0.71
C TYR A 366 0.06 21.56 0.22
N GLY A 367 -0.84 21.61 1.21
CA GLY A 367 -0.82 22.60 2.28
C GLY A 367 -1.14 21.98 3.63
N GLN A 368 -0.43 22.38 4.67
CA GLN A 368 -0.71 21.98 6.05
C GLN A 368 -0.52 23.16 7.00
N ILE A 369 -1.40 23.29 7.98
CA ILE A 369 -1.23 24.19 9.13
C ILE A 369 -1.59 23.47 10.43
N ARG A 370 -0.79 23.69 11.46
CA ARG A 370 -1.00 23.23 12.83
C ARG A 370 -0.89 24.41 13.78
N VAL A 371 -1.79 24.45 14.77
CA VAL A 371 -1.74 25.39 15.90
C VAL A 371 -1.83 24.60 17.19
N ASP A 372 -0.86 24.80 18.08
CA ASP A 372 -0.78 24.17 19.39
C ASP A 372 -0.97 25.22 20.48
N ARG A 373 -1.74 24.90 21.52
CA ARG A 373 -2.02 25.81 22.63
C ARG A 373 -1.99 25.10 23.98
N SER A 374 -1.23 25.67 24.92
CA SER A 374 -1.38 25.44 26.35
C SER A 374 -2.50 26.34 26.87
N VAL A 375 -3.64 25.75 27.24
CA VAL A 375 -4.80 26.51 27.74
C VAL A 375 -4.66 26.76 29.24
N SER A 376 -4.23 25.74 29.98
CA SER A 376 -3.93 25.79 31.41
C SER A 376 -2.76 24.85 31.74
N ASN A 377 -2.38 24.74 33.02
CA ASN A 377 -1.37 23.73 33.43
C ASN A 377 -1.88 22.28 33.28
N ASN A 378 -3.19 22.09 33.17
CA ASN A 378 -3.83 20.78 33.06
C ASN A 378 -4.41 20.53 31.65
N ASP A 379 -4.50 21.56 30.80
CA ASP A 379 -5.18 21.51 29.50
C ASP A 379 -4.23 21.91 28.36
N THR A 380 -4.02 20.99 27.43
CA THR A 380 -3.28 21.25 26.18
C THR A 380 -4.12 20.84 24.98
N ALA A 381 -4.13 21.66 23.94
CA ALA A 381 -4.91 21.39 22.74
C ALA A 381 -4.14 21.70 21.46
N PHE A 382 -4.47 21.02 20.36
CA PHE A 382 -4.00 21.39 19.04
C PHE A 382 -5.11 21.23 17.99
N ALA A 383 -5.01 22.05 16.95
CA ALA A 383 -5.80 21.93 15.73
C ALA A 383 -4.87 21.83 14.52
N ARG A 384 -5.15 20.90 13.60
CA ARG A 384 -4.43 20.73 12.34
C ARG A 384 -5.40 20.63 11.17
N TYR A 385 -5.04 21.25 10.05
CA TYR A 385 -5.69 21.06 8.76
C TYR A 385 -4.66 20.80 7.67
N THR A 386 -4.92 19.77 6.86
CA THR A 386 -4.10 19.36 5.72
C THR A 386 -4.99 19.27 4.48
N ILE A 387 -4.53 19.78 3.35
CA ILE A 387 -5.16 19.65 2.04
C ILE A 387 -4.11 19.26 1.00
N ASP A 388 -4.49 18.33 0.14
CA ASP A 388 -3.70 17.89 -1.00
C ASP A 388 -4.61 17.76 -2.22
N GLY A 389 -4.14 18.19 -3.38
CA GLY A 389 -4.91 18.20 -4.61
C GLY A 389 -4.05 18.13 -5.84
N ASP A 390 -4.37 17.19 -6.72
CA ASP A 390 -3.60 16.89 -7.90
C ASP A 390 -4.44 16.55 -9.14
N GLU A 391 -3.79 16.69 -10.29
CA GLU A 391 -4.27 16.24 -11.59
C GLU A 391 -3.11 15.64 -12.37
N SER A 392 -3.33 14.48 -13.00
CA SER A 392 -2.39 13.89 -13.94
C SER A 392 -3.11 13.36 -15.17
N ILE A 393 -2.48 13.55 -16.33
CA ILE A 393 -2.97 13.01 -17.59
C ILE A 393 -2.06 11.85 -17.99
N THR A 394 -2.56 10.64 -17.92
CA THR A 394 -1.82 9.41 -18.22
C THR A 394 -2.31 8.79 -19.53
N PRO A 395 -1.49 7.97 -20.20
CA PRO A 395 -1.99 7.13 -21.27
C PRO A 395 -2.79 5.96 -20.69
N GLY A 396 -3.85 5.55 -21.40
CA GLY A 396 -4.60 4.33 -21.13
C GLY A 396 -3.67 3.12 -21.03
N PRO A 397 -3.64 2.40 -19.89
CA PRO A 397 -2.74 1.28 -19.71
C PRO A 397 -2.96 0.15 -20.72
N GLY A 398 -1.93 -0.21 -21.48
CA GLY A 398 -2.04 -1.28 -22.48
C GLY A 398 -3.10 -1.01 -23.55
N GLN A 399 -3.53 0.24 -23.72
CA GLN A 399 -4.52 0.67 -24.71
C GLN A 399 -3.82 1.32 -25.91
N THR A 400 -4.14 0.85 -27.11
CA THR A 400 -3.64 1.38 -28.39
C THR A 400 -4.82 1.84 -29.25
N PRO A 401 -4.79 3.05 -29.84
CA PRO A 401 -3.86 4.16 -29.55
C PRO A 401 -3.97 4.62 -28.08
N PRO A 402 -2.99 5.36 -27.53
CA PRO A 402 -3.00 5.75 -26.12
C PRO A 402 -4.07 6.81 -25.85
N PHE A 403 -5.28 6.37 -25.52
CA PHE A 403 -6.36 7.23 -25.06
C PHE A 403 -5.96 7.95 -23.77
N ARG A 404 -6.41 9.20 -23.60
CA ARG A 404 -6.07 9.99 -22.41
C ARG A 404 -6.94 9.54 -21.24
N ILE A 405 -6.30 9.36 -20.10
CA ILE A 405 -6.96 9.23 -18.80
C ILE A 405 -6.61 10.48 -18.00
N VAL A 406 -7.63 11.23 -17.58
CA VAL A 406 -7.48 12.35 -16.66
C VAL A 406 -7.86 11.83 -15.28
N GLY A 407 -6.86 11.76 -14.39
CA GLY A 407 -7.04 11.39 -13.00
C GLY A 407 -6.86 12.61 -12.11
N ARG A 408 -7.75 12.75 -11.14
CA ARG A 408 -7.75 13.83 -10.15
C ARG A 408 -7.90 13.24 -8.76
N SER A 409 -7.17 13.76 -7.79
CA SER A 409 -7.45 13.47 -6.39
C SER A 409 -7.53 14.74 -5.56
N ARG A 410 -8.28 14.65 -4.46
CA ARG A 410 -8.34 15.70 -3.45
C ARG A 410 -8.54 15.09 -2.08
N SER A 411 -7.57 15.31 -1.21
CA SER A 411 -7.54 14.79 0.16
C SER A 411 -7.55 15.95 1.16
N GLN A 412 -8.35 15.84 2.22
CA GLN A 412 -8.48 16.85 3.28
C GLN A 412 -8.54 16.15 4.63
N PHE A 413 -7.70 16.56 5.57
CA PHE A 413 -7.62 15.97 6.90
C PHE A 413 -7.58 17.04 7.98
N ALA A 414 -8.62 17.10 8.81
CA ALA A 414 -8.68 17.97 9.99
C ALA A 414 -8.56 17.14 11.27
N THR A 415 -7.90 17.70 12.28
CA THR A 415 -7.80 17.08 13.61
C THR A 415 -7.86 18.15 14.68
N LEU A 416 -8.66 17.89 15.72
CA LEU A 416 -8.70 18.65 16.97
C LEU A 416 -8.45 17.65 18.10
N SER A 417 -7.44 17.89 18.92
CA SER A 417 -7.12 17.06 20.08
C SER A 417 -6.97 17.93 21.32
N GLU A 418 -7.41 17.41 22.45
CA GLU A 418 -7.28 18.02 23.77
C GLU A 418 -6.79 16.95 24.75
N ASN A 419 -5.87 17.32 25.64
CA ASN A 419 -5.43 16.48 26.75
C ASN A 419 -5.71 17.21 28.06
N HIS A 420 -6.46 16.53 28.93
CA HIS A 420 -6.83 17.01 30.26
C HIS A 420 -6.20 16.15 31.35
N ILE A 421 -5.51 16.79 32.31
CA ILE A 421 -4.93 16.16 33.49
C ILE A 421 -5.88 16.36 34.68
N PHE A 422 -6.60 15.31 35.07
CA PHE A 422 -7.48 15.35 36.25
C PHE A 422 -6.67 15.22 37.56
N SER A 423 -5.62 14.40 37.53
CA SER A 423 -4.70 14.19 38.64
C SER A 423 -3.34 13.68 38.13
N PRO A 424 -2.29 13.61 38.96
CA PRO A 424 -1.02 12.99 38.56
C PRO A 424 -1.14 11.53 38.06
N THR A 425 -2.23 10.84 38.39
CA THR A 425 -2.47 9.44 38.03
C THR A 425 -3.57 9.25 36.98
N LEU A 426 -4.33 10.30 36.64
CA LEU A 426 -5.47 10.23 35.73
C LEU A 426 -5.39 11.33 34.65
N LEU A 427 -5.27 10.90 33.40
CA LEU A 427 -5.22 11.77 32.22
C LEU A 427 -6.21 11.28 31.17
N ASN A 428 -6.90 12.21 30.52
CA ASN A 428 -7.76 11.93 29.37
C ASN A 428 -7.25 12.65 28.13
N THR A 429 -7.38 12.00 26.98
CA THR A 429 -7.19 12.62 25.67
C THR A 429 -8.46 12.44 24.85
N PHE A 430 -9.10 13.56 24.53
CA PHE A 430 -10.19 13.60 23.58
C PHE A 430 -9.68 14.04 22.20
N ARG A 431 -10.23 13.44 21.14
CA ARG A 431 -9.95 13.87 19.76
C ARG A 431 -11.16 13.72 18.84
N PHE A 432 -11.30 14.72 17.99
CA PHE A 432 -12.15 14.71 16.81
C PHE A 432 -11.30 14.83 15.55
N SER A 433 -11.61 14.06 14.51
CA SER A 433 -11.01 14.23 13.20
C SER A 433 -11.99 14.07 12.06
N PHE A 434 -11.72 14.77 10.96
CA PHE A 434 -12.46 14.68 9.72
C PHE A 434 -11.49 14.33 8.59
N SER A 435 -11.81 13.29 7.85
CA SER A 435 -11.01 12.82 6.72
C SER A 435 -11.87 12.75 5.47
N ARG A 436 -11.44 13.40 4.39
CA ARG A 436 -12.12 13.35 3.10
C ARG A 436 -11.14 13.02 2.00
N THR A 437 -11.42 11.97 1.24
CA THR A 437 -10.64 11.58 0.06
C THR A 437 -11.56 11.51 -1.15
N VAL A 438 -11.19 12.17 -2.23
CA VAL A 438 -11.88 12.13 -3.52
C VAL A 438 -10.89 11.64 -4.56
N ILE A 439 -11.29 10.63 -5.33
CA ILE A 439 -10.56 10.18 -6.52
C ILE A 439 -11.54 10.19 -7.67
N ASP A 440 -11.15 10.81 -8.77
CA ASP A 440 -11.94 10.92 -9.98
C ASP A 440 -11.07 10.52 -11.18
N ILE A 441 -11.56 9.57 -11.96
CA ILE A 441 -10.92 9.07 -13.16
C ILE A 441 -11.91 9.24 -14.29
N SER A 442 -11.48 9.94 -15.33
CA SER A 442 -12.24 10.10 -16.57
C SER A 442 -11.39 9.69 -17.75
N SER A 443 -12.03 9.08 -18.74
CA SER A 443 -11.41 8.72 -20.01
C SER A 443 -12.46 8.81 -21.10
N GLY A 444 -12.05 9.30 -22.26
CA GLY A 444 -12.88 9.43 -23.45
C GLY A 444 -12.04 9.13 -24.68
N SER A 445 -12.64 8.44 -25.63
CA SER A 445 -12.07 8.10 -26.92
C SER A 445 -12.45 9.09 -28.01
N GLY A 446 -13.64 9.70 -27.91
CA GLY A 446 -14.28 10.46 -28.99
C GLY A 446 -14.67 9.60 -30.21
N LEU A 447 -14.47 8.28 -30.18
CA LEU A 447 -14.80 7.35 -31.25
C LEU A 447 -16.21 6.81 -31.05
N ALA A 448 -17.17 7.30 -31.82
CA ALA A 448 -18.56 6.85 -31.81
C ALA A 448 -19.07 6.65 -33.23
N GLY A 449 -20.10 5.80 -33.39
CA GLY A 449 -20.73 5.49 -34.67
C GLY A 449 -21.04 3.99 -34.79
N PRO A 450 -21.91 3.57 -35.71
CA PRO A 450 -22.32 2.17 -35.85
C PRO A 450 -21.17 1.16 -35.98
N GLN A 451 -20.03 1.60 -36.53
CA GLN A 451 -18.82 0.80 -36.72
C GLN A 451 -17.91 0.69 -35.48
N TYR A 452 -18.15 1.49 -34.43
CA TYR A 452 -17.32 1.54 -33.21
C TYR A 452 -18.12 1.34 -31.92
N SER A 453 -19.36 1.83 -31.89
CA SER A 453 -20.23 1.83 -30.71
C SER A 453 -20.74 0.43 -30.40
N PHE A 454 -20.22 -0.17 -29.32
CA PHE A 454 -20.70 -1.47 -28.84
C PHE A 454 -22.10 -1.38 -28.24
N LEU A 455 -22.43 -0.23 -27.66
CA LEU A 455 -23.76 0.12 -27.21
C LEU A 455 -24.27 1.32 -28.01
N PRO A 456 -25.57 1.38 -28.35
CA PRO A 456 -26.15 2.51 -29.07
C PRO A 456 -25.85 3.86 -28.40
N GLY A 457 -25.37 4.84 -29.18
CA GLY A 457 -25.08 6.20 -28.70
C GLY A 457 -23.91 6.33 -27.72
N ARG A 458 -23.12 5.27 -27.51
CA ARG A 458 -21.93 5.29 -26.67
C ARG A 458 -20.65 5.32 -27.52
N GLU A 459 -19.57 5.78 -26.92
CA GLU A 459 -18.24 5.63 -27.50
C GLU A 459 -17.81 4.15 -27.56
N ILE A 460 -16.73 3.86 -28.28
CA ILE A 460 -16.12 2.53 -28.35
C ILE A 460 -15.76 2.00 -26.95
N GLY A 461 -16.02 0.72 -26.73
CA GLY A 461 -15.58 0.01 -25.54
C GLY A 461 -14.17 -0.55 -25.64
N THR A 462 -13.83 -1.53 -24.80
CA THR A 462 -12.52 -2.19 -24.84
C THR A 462 -12.53 -3.44 -25.72
N VAL A 463 -11.56 -3.56 -26.63
CA VAL A 463 -11.26 -4.76 -27.42
C VAL A 463 -9.99 -5.40 -26.85
N SER A 464 -10.05 -6.68 -26.53
CA SER A 464 -8.88 -7.47 -26.13
C SER A 464 -8.64 -8.60 -27.12
N VAL A 465 -7.42 -8.73 -27.63
CA VAL A 465 -7.02 -9.80 -28.55
C VAL A 465 -5.78 -10.48 -27.98
N GLY A 466 -5.83 -11.80 -27.78
CA GLY A 466 -4.69 -12.55 -27.24
C GLY A 466 -3.40 -12.32 -28.04
N GLY A 467 -2.33 -11.98 -27.34
CA GLY A 467 -1.01 -11.67 -27.91
C GLY A 467 -0.83 -10.21 -28.38
N LEU A 468 -1.89 -9.39 -28.40
CA LEU A 468 -1.84 -7.98 -28.82
C LEU A 468 -2.15 -7.03 -27.66
N ALA A 469 -1.85 -5.75 -27.83
CA ALA A 469 -2.32 -4.72 -26.91
C ALA A 469 -3.86 -4.54 -27.00
N ASN A 470 -4.48 -4.16 -25.89
CA ASN A 470 -5.91 -3.85 -25.86
C ASN A 470 -6.17 -2.56 -26.64
N LEU A 471 -7.37 -2.41 -27.19
CA LEU A 471 -7.84 -1.22 -27.89
C LEU A 471 -9.06 -0.65 -27.14
N GLY A 472 -9.21 0.66 -27.10
CA GLY A 472 -10.36 1.35 -26.47
C GLY A 472 -9.98 2.19 -25.23
N PRO A 473 -10.89 3.05 -24.72
CA PRO A 473 -10.63 3.97 -23.61
C PRO A 473 -10.65 3.28 -22.24
N GLY A 474 -10.19 3.98 -21.20
CA GLY A 474 -10.30 3.55 -19.81
C GLY A 474 -11.74 3.65 -19.28
N ASN A 475 -12.03 2.98 -18.17
CA ASN A 475 -13.34 3.09 -17.52
C ASN A 475 -13.36 4.30 -16.57
N PRO A 476 -14.37 5.19 -16.64
CA PRO A 476 -14.50 6.27 -15.68
C PRO A 476 -14.88 5.72 -14.30
N ALA A 477 -14.39 6.34 -13.24
CA ALA A 477 -14.69 5.96 -11.87
C ALA A 477 -14.55 7.16 -10.95
N THR A 478 -15.48 7.30 -10.01
CA THR A 478 -15.43 8.36 -9.00
C THR A 478 -15.66 7.74 -7.63
N GLN A 479 -14.78 8.03 -6.69
CA GLN A 479 -14.87 7.56 -5.31
C GLN A 479 -14.76 8.77 -4.37
N LYS A 480 -15.69 8.91 -3.45
CA LYS A 480 -15.66 9.96 -2.41
C LYS A 480 -15.91 9.31 -1.07
N GLN A 481 -14.99 9.52 -0.13
CA GLN A 481 -15.13 9.03 1.23
C GLN A 481 -15.01 10.20 2.21
N ASN A 482 -15.96 10.30 3.13
CA ASN A 482 -15.84 11.10 4.34
C ASN A 482 -15.79 10.16 5.55
N ILE A 483 -14.92 10.45 6.50
CA ILE A 483 -14.85 9.79 7.80
C ILE A 483 -14.87 10.87 8.87
N PHE A 484 -15.86 10.81 9.76
CA PHE A 484 -15.89 11.59 10.99
C PHE A 484 -15.51 10.66 12.13
N THR A 485 -14.44 10.98 12.84
CA THR A 485 -13.89 10.12 13.90
C THR A 485 -13.91 10.85 15.22
N TRP A 486 -14.54 10.22 16.21
CA TRP A 486 -14.46 10.60 17.62
C TRP A 486 -13.67 9.55 18.36
N SER A 487 -12.77 10.00 19.21
CA SER A 487 -11.94 9.12 20.01
C SER A 487 -11.68 9.71 21.38
N ASP A 488 -11.78 8.84 22.37
CA ASP A 488 -11.47 9.14 23.76
C ASP A 488 -10.53 8.06 24.30
N ASP A 489 -9.49 8.46 25.01
CA ASP A 489 -8.46 7.59 25.57
C ASP A 489 -8.13 8.06 27.02
N LEU A 490 -8.38 7.19 28.00
CA LEU A 490 -8.19 7.45 29.43
C LEU A 490 -7.02 6.64 29.98
N PHE A 491 -6.07 7.32 30.61
CA PHE A 491 -4.87 6.74 31.22
C PHE A 491 -4.99 6.81 32.73
N TYR A 492 -4.90 5.66 33.39
CA TYR A 492 -4.95 5.54 34.83
C TYR A 492 -3.79 4.70 35.36
N THR A 493 -2.95 5.29 36.21
CA THR A 493 -1.80 4.60 36.81
C THR A 493 -2.06 4.36 38.30
N ARG A 494 -1.89 3.12 38.75
CA ARG A 494 -2.03 2.75 40.16
C ARG A 494 -1.00 1.67 40.53
N GLY A 495 -0.01 2.06 41.32
CA GLY A 495 1.11 1.18 41.68
C GLY A 495 1.78 0.60 40.43
N ARG A 496 1.86 -0.73 40.37
CA ARG A 496 2.48 -1.47 39.26
C ARG A 496 1.63 -1.60 37.99
N HIS A 497 0.39 -1.10 38.00
CA HIS A 497 -0.55 -1.18 36.88
C HIS A 497 -0.62 0.14 36.12
N SER A 498 -0.62 0.03 34.80
CA SER A 498 -0.82 1.15 33.88
C SER A 498 -2.01 0.81 32.98
N LEU A 499 -3.19 1.23 33.43
CA LEU A 499 -4.45 0.96 32.79
C LEU A 499 -4.76 2.00 31.72
N LYS A 500 -5.22 1.54 30.56
CA LYS A 500 -5.73 2.34 29.46
C LYS A 500 -7.13 1.88 29.10
N PHE A 501 -8.03 2.82 28.91
CA PHE A 501 -9.37 2.57 28.41
C PHE A 501 -9.64 3.51 27.25
N GLY A 502 -10.52 3.11 26.35
CA GLY A 502 -11.02 4.10 25.42
C GLY A 502 -11.99 3.60 24.38
N THR A 503 -12.43 4.57 23.59
CA THR A 503 -13.54 4.45 22.65
C THR A 503 -13.15 5.06 21.31
N LEU A 504 -13.51 4.40 20.23
CA LEU A 504 -13.37 4.89 18.87
C LEU A 504 -14.71 4.75 18.16
N ILE A 505 -15.19 5.86 17.60
CA ILE A 505 -16.40 5.89 16.79
C ILE A 505 -16.02 6.51 15.45
N ASN A 506 -16.26 5.82 14.35
CA ASN A 506 -16.09 6.39 13.01
C ASN A 506 -17.41 6.34 12.25
N ARG A 507 -17.88 7.48 11.75
CA ARG A 507 -19.01 7.59 10.82
C ARG A 507 -18.47 7.68 9.40
N TYR A 508 -18.77 6.68 8.58
CA TYR A 508 -18.37 6.61 7.18
C TYR A 508 -19.49 7.10 6.26
N GLN A 509 -19.10 7.85 5.24
CA GLN A 509 -19.91 8.15 4.07
C GLN A 509 -19.11 7.83 2.81
N GLN A 510 -19.56 6.85 2.04
CA GLN A 510 -18.84 6.35 0.87
C GLN A 510 -19.72 6.44 -0.37
N PHE A 511 -19.37 7.33 -1.29
CA PHE A 511 -19.93 7.38 -2.63
C PHE A 511 -18.99 6.66 -3.60
N MET A 512 -19.56 5.80 -4.42
CA MET A 512 -18.85 5.10 -5.49
C MET A 512 -19.67 5.18 -6.77
N PHE A 513 -19.01 5.57 -7.85
CA PHE A 513 -19.47 5.43 -9.22
C PHE A 513 -18.45 4.61 -9.98
N SER A 514 -18.94 3.75 -10.86
CA SER A 514 -18.04 3.08 -11.78
C SER A 514 -18.67 2.76 -13.13
N GLY A 515 -18.05 3.31 -14.17
CA GLY A 515 -18.40 3.05 -15.55
C GLY A 515 -17.83 1.77 -16.15
N SER A 516 -17.45 0.78 -15.33
CA SER A 516 -17.00 -0.52 -15.85
C SER A 516 -18.07 -1.14 -16.75
N ASP A 517 -17.66 -1.65 -17.91
CA ASP A 517 -18.53 -2.22 -18.94
C ASP A 517 -19.61 -1.25 -19.48
N SER A 518 -19.55 0.05 -19.12
CA SER A 518 -20.53 1.06 -19.57
C SER A 518 -20.38 1.45 -21.04
N PHE A 519 -19.22 1.17 -21.62
CA PHE A 519 -18.96 1.25 -23.06
C PHE A 519 -18.94 -0.13 -23.75
N GLY A 520 -19.14 -1.21 -22.98
CA GLY A 520 -18.98 -2.59 -23.43
C GLY A 520 -17.52 -3.05 -23.52
N SER A 521 -17.32 -4.37 -23.58
CA SER A 521 -16.03 -4.99 -23.84
C SER A 521 -16.20 -6.26 -24.69
N VAL A 522 -15.21 -6.56 -25.53
CA VAL A 522 -15.15 -7.76 -26.37
C VAL A 522 -13.75 -8.38 -26.31
N GLN A 523 -13.71 -9.70 -26.22
CA GLN A 523 -12.47 -10.48 -26.13
C GLN A 523 -12.36 -11.46 -27.31
N PHE A 524 -11.15 -11.56 -27.86
CA PHE A 524 -10.74 -12.50 -28.90
C PHE A 524 -9.56 -13.33 -28.40
N ALA A 525 -9.53 -14.61 -28.75
CA ALA A 525 -8.50 -15.53 -28.26
C ALA A 525 -7.12 -15.26 -28.89
N ASN A 526 -7.10 -14.82 -30.15
CA ASN A 526 -5.90 -14.50 -30.92
C ASN A 526 -6.27 -13.65 -32.15
N LEU A 527 -5.26 -13.22 -32.92
CA LEU A 527 -5.45 -12.42 -34.14
C LEU A 527 -6.40 -13.09 -35.15
N THR A 528 -6.30 -14.40 -35.35
CA THR A 528 -7.18 -15.10 -36.31
C THR A 528 -8.65 -14.99 -35.93
N SER A 529 -8.99 -15.20 -34.66
CA SER A 529 -10.37 -15.05 -34.17
C SER A 529 -10.88 -13.61 -34.30
N PHE A 530 -9.99 -12.62 -34.14
CA PHE A 530 -10.31 -11.20 -34.36
C PHE A 530 -10.60 -10.91 -35.84
N LEU A 531 -9.76 -11.38 -36.76
CA LEU A 531 -9.97 -11.17 -38.20
C LEU A 531 -11.25 -11.86 -38.69
N LEU A 532 -11.61 -13.03 -38.16
CA LEU A 532 -12.88 -13.71 -38.45
C LEU A 532 -14.12 -13.06 -37.81
N GLY A 533 -13.93 -12.08 -36.91
CA GLY A 533 -15.04 -11.54 -36.11
C GLY A 533 -15.65 -12.57 -35.16
N GLN A 534 -14.88 -13.56 -34.74
CA GLN A 534 -15.31 -14.60 -33.80
C GLN A 534 -14.84 -14.24 -32.38
N ALA A 535 -15.67 -13.50 -31.66
CA ALA A 535 -15.41 -13.17 -30.27
C ALA A 535 -15.43 -14.43 -29.39
N SER A 536 -14.59 -14.48 -28.37
CA SER A 536 -14.66 -15.46 -27.26
C SER A 536 -15.73 -15.08 -26.23
N GLN A 537 -15.92 -13.77 -26.06
CA GLN A 537 -16.88 -13.19 -25.14
C GLN A 537 -17.13 -11.72 -25.53
N TYR A 538 -18.34 -11.24 -25.33
CA TYR A 538 -18.60 -9.80 -25.19
C TYR A 538 -19.55 -9.54 -24.03
N THR A 539 -19.37 -8.42 -23.35
CA THR A 539 -20.18 -8.01 -22.20
C THR A 539 -20.40 -6.51 -22.20
N ALA A 540 -21.53 -6.07 -21.66
CA ALA A 540 -21.80 -4.67 -21.44
C ALA A 540 -22.75 -4.50 -20.25
N ILE A 541 -22.79 -3.30 -19.69
CA ILE A 541 -23.81 -2.95 -18.70
C ILE A 541 -25.20 -3.06 -19.34
N THR A 542 -26.16 -3.65 -18.61
CA THR A 542 -27.53 -3.78 -19.09
C THR A 542 -28.20 -2.40 -19.11
N PRO A 543 -28.90 -2.01 -20.20
CA PRO A 543 -29.60 -0.73 -20.27
C PRO A 543 -30.53 -0.48 -19.08
N GLY A 544 -30.55 0.74 -18.57
CA GLY A 544 -31.31 1.12 -17.37
C GLY A 544 -30.58 0.92 -16.04
N SER A 545 -29.39 0.30 -16.05
CA SER A 545 -28.57 0.15 -14.83
C SER A 545 -28.12 1.51 -14.27
N ILE A 546 -28.03 1.57 -12.94
CA ILE A 546 -27.60 2.71 -12.13
C ILE A 546 -26.21 2.39 -11.55
N PRO A 547 -25.12 2.86 -12.18
CA PRO A 547 -23.75 2.47 -11.87
C PRO A 547 -23.12 3.17 -10.63
N GLN A 548 -23.93 3.48 -9.62
CA GLN A 548 -23.51 4.27 -8.45
C GLN A 548 -24.18 3.82 -7.15
N ARG A 549 -23.46 3.92 -6.03
CA ARG A 549 -23.97 3.63 -4.67
C ARG A 549 -23.42 4.63 -3.66
N THR A 550 -24.23 4.96 -2.65
CA THR A 550 -23.80 5.76 -1.51
C THR A 550 -24.09 5.03 -0.21
N PHE A 551 -23.06 4.49 0.45
CA PHE A 551 -23.18 3.77 1.71
C PHE A 551 -22.84 4.64 2.93
N HIS A 552 -23.69 4.56 3.95
CA HIS A 552 -23.47 5.14 5.27
C HIS A 552 -23.46 4.03 6.34
N PHE A 553 -22.45 4.05 7.21
CA PHE A 553 -22.36 3.13 8.35
C PHE A 553 -21.47 3.73 9.45
N THR A 554 -21.56 3.17 10.65
CA THR A 554 -20.76 3.59 11.80
C THR A 554 -19.98 2.40 12.34
N THR A 555 -18.71 2.61 12.69
CA THR A 555 -17.90 1.64 13.45
C THR A 555 -17.77 2.08 14.90
N PHE A 556 -17.72 1.12 15.80
CA PHE A 556 -17.48 1.28 17.22
C PHE A 556 -16.29 0.41 17.62
N GLY A 557 -15.47 0.89 18.53
CA GLY A 557 -14.38 0.11 19.10
C GLY A 557 -14.07 0.53 20.52
N PHE A 558 -14.16 -0.42 21.44
CA PHE A 558 -13.91 -0.26 22.86
C PHE A 558 -12.71 -1.11 23.25
N TYR A 559 -11.89 -0.63 24.19
CA TYR A 559 -10.78 -1.42 24.68
C TYR A 559 -10.47 -1.15 26.14
N THR A 560 -9.79 -2.13 26.73
CA THR A 560 -9.03 -1.98 27.95
C THR A 560 -7.66 -2.60 27.75
N GLN A 561 -6.64 -2.00 28.36
CA GLN A 561 -5.30 -2.55 28.39
C GLN A 561 -4.65 -2.28 29.74
N ASP A 562 -3.90 -3.26 30.24
CA ASP A 562 -3.05 -3.15 31.41
C ASP A 562 -1.61 -3.51 31.04
N ASP A 563 -0.70 -2.56 31.25
CA ASP A 563 0.74 -2.80 31.20
C ASP A 563 1.22 -3.01 32.65
N TRP A 564 1.21 -4.28 33.07
CA TRP A 564 1.47 -4.69 34.45
C TRP A 564 2.94 -5.06 34.66
N ARG A 565 3.63 -4.29 35.50
CA ARG A 565 5.01 -4.60 35.92
C ARG A 565 4.97 -5.63 37.05
N VAL A 566 5.06 -6.91 36.72
CA VAL A 566 5.01 -7.99 37.71
C VAL A 566 6.20 -7.90 38.68
N VAL A 567 7.39 -7.68 38.12
CA VAL A 567 8.65 -7.42 38.84
C VAL A 567 9.48 -6.38 38.06
N SER A 568 10.56 -5.84 38.66
CA SER A 568 11.36 -4.75 38.09
C SER A 568 11.88 -4.99 36.66
N GLY A 569 12.06 -6.25 36.27
CA GLY A 569 12.49 -6.64 34.92
C GLY A 569 11.40 -7.19 34.01
N LEU A 570 10.19 -7.52 34.49
CA LEU A 570 9.15 -8.21 33.70
C LEU A 570 7.85 -7.41 33.65
N THR A 571 7.44 -7.06 32.43
CA THR A 571 6.15 -6.43 32.13
C THR A 571 5.27 -7.38 31.35
N LEU A 572 4.00 -7.51 31.74
CA LEU A 572 2.96 -8.18 30.97
C LEU A 572 2.06 -7.12 30.32
N ASN A 573 1.77 -7.29 29.03
CA ASN A 573 0.85 -6.44 28.28
C ASN A 573 -0.45 -7.21 28.06
N LEU A 574 -1.50 -6.89 28.80
CA LEU A 574 -2.79 -7.58 28.76
C LEU A 574 -3.84 -6.65 28.15
N GLY A 575 -4.42 -7.03 27.02
CA GLY A 575 -5.36 -6.18 26.29
C GLY A 575 -6.60 -6.94 25.83
N LEU A 576 -7.74 -6.26 25.85
CA LEU A 576 -8.99 -6.74 25.27
C LEU A 576 -9.64 -5.62 24.47
N ARG A 577 -10.09 -5.96 23.26
CA ARG A 577 -10.78 -5.02 22.38
C ARG A 577 -12.06 -5.64 21.82
N TYR A 578 -13.12 -4.86 21.75
CA TYR A 578 -14.38 -5.23 21.12
C TYR A 578 -14.74 -4.19 20.07
N GLU A 579 -14.95 -4.61 18.83
CA GLU A 579 -15.20 -3.70 17.72
C GLU A 579 -16.30 -4.22 16.81
N PHE A 580 -17.22 -3.36 16.37
CA PHE A 580 -18.26 -3.77 15.43
C PHE A 580 -18.68 -2.57 14.57
N HIS A 581 -19.42 -2.83 13.50
CA HIS A 581 -20.05 -1.79 12.71
C HIS A 581 -21.57 -1.91 12.72
N THR A 582 -22.29 -0.86 12.37
CA THR A 582 -23.72 -0.92 12.03
C THR A 582 -23.91 -1.56 10.67
N GLU A 583 -25.14 -1.88 10.28
CA GLU A 583 -25.41 -2.25 8.89
C GLU A 583 -25.03 -1.13 7.91
N TYR A 584 -24.71 -1.52 6.69
CA TYR A 584 -24.41 -0.62 5.58
C TYR A 584 -25.72 -0.20 4.93
N ASN A 585 -26.09 1.07 5.11
CA ASN A 585 -27.31 1.62 4.54
C ASN A 585 -27.01 2.39 3.25
N GLU A 586 -27.75 2.12 2.18
CA GLU A 586 -27.64 2.85 0.91
C GLU A 586 -28.65 4.01 0.88
N THR A 587 -28.16 5.23 0.65
CA THR A 587 -28.92 6.47 0.86
C THR A 587 -30.11 6.66 -0.09
N ASN A 588 -30.07 6.08 -1.30
CA ASN A 588 -31.09 6.25 -2.34
C ASN A 588 -32.00 5.02 -2.49
N GLY A 589 -31.88 4.02 -1.60
CA GLY A 589 -32.65 2.78 -1.69
C GLY A 589 -32.14 1.78 -2.74
N TYR A 590 -30.92 1.96 -3.26
CA TYR A 590 -30.31 1.07 -4.25
C TYR A 590 -29.58 -0.14 -3.63
N GLY A 591 -29.69 -0.31 -2.31
CA GLY A 591 -29.15 -1.46 -1.58
C GLY A 591 -29.93 -2.74 -1.88
N SER A 592 -29.21 -3.81 -2.21
CA SER A 592 -29.80 -5.12 -2.48
C SER A 592 -28.76 -6.24 -2.33
N ALA A 593 -29.25 -7.47 -2.13
CA ALA A 593 -28.44 -8.69 -2.02
C ALA A 593 -29.24 -9.92 -2.50
N LEU A 594 -28.54 -10.96 -2.96
CA LEU A 594 -29.09 -12.32 -2.98
C LEU A 594 -28.85 -12.94 -1.60
N ARG A 595 -29.92 -13.39 -0.94
CA ARG A 595 -29.82 -13.98 0.41
C ARG A 595 -29.51 -15.47 0.35
N ASP A 596 -30.04 -16.13 -0.67
CA ASP A 596 -29.69 -17.49 -1.06
C ASP A 596 -29.17 -17.49 -2.51
N ILE A 597 -27.85 -17.48 -2.65
CA ILE A 597 -27.20 -17.45 -3.96
C ILE A 597 -27.50 -18.69 -4.82
N GLN A 598 -27.91 -19.80 -4.21
CA GLN A 598 -28.17 -21.06 -4.91
C GLN A 598 -29.56 -21.10 -5.54
N HIS A 599 -30.55 -20.39 -4.96
CA HIS A 599 -31.95 -20.52 -5.37
C HIS A 599 -32.62 -19.20 -5.77
N ASP A 600 -32.17 -18.05 -5.25
CA ASP A 600 -32.83 -16.78 -5.50
C ASP A 600 -32.82 -16.42 -7.00
N ALA A 601 -34.01 -16.16 -7.56
CA ALA A 601 -34.19 -15.69 -8.93
C ALA A 601 -34.16 -14.14 -9.04
N SER A 602 -34.19 -13.45 -7.90
CA SER A 602 -34.22 -11.99 -7.80
C SER A 602 -33.54 -11.53 -6.52
N ALA A 603 -32.90 -10.36 -6.54
CA ALA A 603 -32.32 -9.78 -5.34
C ALA A 603 -33.38 -9.21 -4.40
N THR A 604 -33.11 -9.30 -3.10
CA THR A 604 -33.91 -8.67 -2.05
C THR A 604 -33.35 -7.29 -1.73
N LEU A 605 -34.22 -6.28 -1.63
CA LEU A 605 -33.83 -4.92 -1.22
C LEU A 605 -33.36 -4.90 0.24
N GLY A 606 -32.36 -4.06 0.53
CA GLY A 606 -31.81 -3.88 1.88
C GLY A 606 -30.28 -3.82 1.90
N PRO A 607 -29.66 -4.10 3.07
CA PRO A 607 -28.21 -4.06 3.18
C PRO A 607 -27.55 -5.12 2.28
N PRO A 608 -26.35 -4.84 1.72
CA PRO A 608 -25.66 -5.74 0.80
C PRO A 608 -25.21 -7.06 1.47
N PHE A 609 -25.08 -7.09 2.80
CA PHE A 609 -24.73 -8.27 3.56
C PHE A 609 -25.20 -8.17 5.01
N LYS A 610 -25.32 -9.31 5.69
CA LYS A 610 -25.59 -9.41 7.12
C LYS A 610 -24.34 -9.08 7.91
N ASN A 611 -24.47 -8.21 8.92
CA ASN A 611 -23.35 -7.76 9.72
C ASN A 611 -22.61 -8.92 10.44
N PRO A 612 -21.33 -9.21 10.09
CA PRO A 612 -20.58 -10.30 10.71
C PRO A 612 -19.79 -9.88 11.96
N THR A 613 -19.82 -8.59 12.33
CA THR A 613 -18.88 -8.02 13.31
C THR A 613 -19.32 -8.07 14.76
N LEU A 614 -20.58 -8.43 15.05
CA LEU A 614 -21.17 -8.35 16.39
C LEU A 614 -20.49 -9.25 17.45
N ARG A 615 -19.52 -10.10 17.03
CA ARG A 615 -18.79 -11.02 17.91
C ARG A 615 -17.28 -10.80 17.88
N ASN A 616 -16.80 -9.69 17.34
CA ASN A 616 -15.37 -9.44 17.15
C ASN A 616 -14.70 -9.02 18.47
N VAL A 617 -14.39 -10.01 19.30
CA VAL A 617 -13.58 -9.84 20.51
C VAL A 617 -12.12 -10.17 20.17
N SER A 618 -11.23 -9.21 20.42
CA SER A 618 -9.81 -9.18 20.07
C SER A 618 -8.97 -9.21 21.36
N PRO A 619 -8.69 -10.39 21.92
CA PRO A 619 -7.75 -10.54 23.03
C PRO A 619 -6.31 -10.33 22.55
N ARG A 620 -5.50 -9.72 23.41
CA ARG A 620 -4.08 -9.43 23.17
C ARG A 620 -3.26 -9.72 24.41
N PHE A 621 -2.16 -10.40 24.19
CA PHE A 621 -1.24 -10.79 25.24
C PHE A 621 0.19 -10.50 24.77
N GLY A 622 1.00 -9.96 25.66
CA GLY A 622 2.42 -9.78 25.40
C GLY A 622 3.21 -9.76 26.69
N PHE A 623 4.52 -9.88 26.55
CA PHE A 623 5.45 -9.72 27.65
C PHE A 623 6.74 -9.08 27.16
N ALA A 624 7.43 -8.41 28.07
CA ALA A 624 8.78 -7.92 27.88
C ALA A 624 9.58 -8.15 29.16
N TRP A 625 10.74 -8.79 29.02
CA TRP A 625 11.60 -9.17 30.11
C TRP A 625 13.03 -8.65 29.89
N ASP A 626 13.49 -7.75 30.76
CA ASP A 626 14.89 -7.42 30.92
C ASP A 626 15.61 -8.57 31.63
N VAL A 627 16.30 -9.39 30.84
CA VAL A 627 16.87 -10.68 31.27
C VAL A 627 17.98 -10.49 32.32
N ARG A 628 18.70 -9.36 32.28
CA ARG A 628 19.85 -9.10 33.15
C ARG A 628 19.60 -7.99 34.18
N GLY A 629 18.48 -7.28 34.08
CA GLY A 629 18.19 -6.10 34.90
C GLY A 629 19.06 -4.89 34.57
N ASP A 630 19.81 -4.94 33.46
CA ASP A 630 20.74 -3.89 33.03
C ASP A 630 20.16 -3.00 31.92
N GLY A 631 18.92 -3.29 31.48
CA GLY A 631 18.24 -2.61 30.38
C GLY A 631 18.86 -2.86 28.99
N LYS A 632 19.86 -3.74 28.87
CA LYS A 632 20.61 -3.96 27.62
C LYS A 632 20.18 -5.21 26.89
N THR A 633 19.43 -6.13 27.52
CA THR A 633 18.93 -7.35 26.87
C THR A 633 17.46 -7.54 27.18
N ALA A 634 16.62 -7.58 26.15
CA ALA A 634 15.21 -7.85 26.32
C ALA A 634 14.80 -9.12 25.56
N LEU A 635 14.07 -10.01 26.24
CA LEU A 635 13.26 -11.05 25.62
C LEU A 635 11.81 -10.57 25.59
N ARG A 636 11.19 -10.59 24.43
CA ARG A 636 9.86 -10.01 24.21
C ARG A 636 9.01 -10.94 23.37
N GLY A 637 7.72 -10.99 23.62
CA GLY A 637 6.80 -11.79 22.82
C GLY A 637 5.40 -11.24 22.85
N GLY A 638 4.61 -11.60 21.85
CA GLY A 638 3.25 -11.12 21.70
C GLY A 638 2.37 -12.09 20.93
N PHE A 639 1.09 -12.05 21.22
CA PHE A 639 0.01 -12.75 20.53
C PHE A 639 -1.21 -11.83 20.47
N GLY A 640 -1.93 -11.84 19.34
CA GLY A 640 -3.19 -11.13 19.22
C GLY A 640 -4.09 -11.71 18.12
N LEU A 641 -5.39 -11.67 18.38
CA LEU A 641 -6.43 -11.89 17.37
C LEU A 641 -6.90 -10.52 16.88
N LEU A 642 -6.80 -10.26 15.57
CA LEU A 642 -7.04 -8.96 14.96
C LEU A 642 -8.11 -9.07 13.87
N TYR A 643 -8.88 -8.01 13.65
CA TYR A 643 -9.98 -7.98 12.69
C TYR A 643 -9.82 -6.81 11.72
N ASP A 644 -10.21 -7.02 10.45
CA ASP A 644 -10.41 -5.91 9.49
C ASP A 644 -11.87 -5.48 9.53
N ILE A 645 -12.12 -4.28 10.02
CA ILE A 645 -13.45 -3.70 10.15
C ILE A 645 -13.53 -2.51 9.19
N ALA A 646 -14.67 -2.36 8.52
CA ALA A 646 -14.91 -1.29 7.54
C ALA A 646 -14.02 -1.31 6.27
N ASN A 647 -13.15 -2.31 6.11
CA ASN A 647 -12.28 -2.47 4.95
C ASN A 647 -12.93 -3.32 3.84
N LEU A 648 -14.13 -2.92 3.40
CA LEU A 648 -14.90 -3.65 2.38
C LEU A 648 -15.23 -2.78 1.16
N GLY A 649 -14.71 -1.57 1.05
CA GLY A 649 -15.05 -0.65 -0.04
C GLY A 649 -14.69 -1.20 -1.44
N GLY A 650 -13.63 -1.99 -1.54
CA GLY A 650 -13.28 -2.72 -2.76
C GLY A 650 -14.35 -3.74 -3.15
N ALA A 651 -14.75 -4.61 -2.22
CA ALA A 651 -15.83 -5.59 -2.44
C ALA A 651 -17.18 -4.93 -2.75
N LEU A 652 -17.51 -3.85 -2.03
CA LEU A 652 -18.73 -3.07 -2.25
C LEU A 652 -18.76 -2.39 -3.62
N GLN A 653 -17.63 -2.15 -4.27
CA GLN A 653 -17.59 -1.57 -5.61
C GLN A 653 -18.36 -2.42 -6.63
N THR A 654 -18.35 -3.75 -6.48
CA THR A 654 -19.15 -4.68 -7.31
C THR A 654 -20.64 -4.35 -7.25
N THR A 655 -21.13 -3.86 -6.10
CA THR A 655 -22.54 -3.53 -5.92
C THR A 655 -23.01 -2.35 -6.77
N SER A 656 -22.10 -1.43 -7.08
CA SER A 656 -22.40 -0.32 -7.98
C SER A 656 -22.52 -0.75 -9.44
N ARG A 657 -21.93 -1.88 -9.86
CA ARG A 657 -21.82 -2.24 -11.27
C ARG A 657 -22.76 -3.36 -11.70
N ARG A 658 -23.01 -4.35 -10.82
CA ARG A 658 -23.57 -5.65 -11.23
C ARG A 658 -24.60 -6.24 -10.25
N THR A 659 -25.02 -5.51 -9.22
CA THR A 659 -26.04 -6.03 -8.28
C THR A 659 -27.47 -5.65 -8.71
N PRO A 660 -28.29 -6.63 -9.10
CA PRO A 660 -29.68 -6.39 -9.50
C PRO A 660 -30.54 -5.96 -8.29
N PRO A 661 -31.70 -5.33 -8.49
CA PRO A 661 -32.28 -4.96 -9.79
C PRO A 661 -31.68 -3.69 -10.38
N PHE A 662 -30.89 -2.93 -9.62
CA PHE A 662 -30.46 -1.60 -10.01
C PHE A 662 -29.25 -1.60 -10.94
N ALA A 663 -28.42 -2.64 -10.96
CA ALA A 663 -27.32 -2.74 -11.90
C ALA A 663 -27.07 -4.20 -12.30
N SER A 664 -26.84 -4.47 -13.57
CA SER A 664 -26.48 -5.81 -14.04
C SER A 664 -25.69 -5.73 -15.34
N ASN A 665 -25.03 -6.82 -15.71
CA ASN A 665 -24.42 -6.94 -17.02
C ASN A 665 -25.17 -7.96 -17.88
N SER A 666 -25.07 -7.74 -19.17
CA SER A 666 -25.38 -8.74 -20.19
C SER A 666 -24.05 -9.27 -20.72
N ALA A 667 -23.94 -10.59 -20.88
CA ALA A 667 -22.72 -11.23 -21.36
C ALA A 667 -23.04 -12.43 -22.25
N VAL A 668 -22.30 -12.57 -23.35
CA VAL A 668 -22.36 -13.74 -24.24
C VAL A 668 -21.00 -14.38 -24.29
N VAL A 669 -20.96 -15.70 -24.09
CA VAL A 669 -19.73 -16.51 -23.99
C VAL A 669 -19.71 -17.57 -25.07
N GLY A 670 -18.53 -17.83 -25.63
CA GLY A 670 -18.26 -18.84 -26.65
C GLY A 670 -17.67 -18.20 -27.91
N PRO A 671 -17.19 -18.98 -28.89
CA PRO A 671 -16.99 -18.44 -30.22
C PRO A 671 -18.33 -17.93 -30.76
N VAL A 672 -18.51 -16.62 -30.85
CA VAL A 672 -19.72 -15.98 -31.38
C VAL A 672 -19.36 -14.95 -32.44
N ALA A 673 -20.14 -14.92 -33.51
CA ALA A 673 -20.00 -13.89 -34.53
C ALA A 673 -20.31 -12.52 -33.91
N LEU A 674 -19.37 -11.60 -34.00
CA LEU A 674 -19.52 -10.25 -33.48
C LEU A 674 -20.48 -9.45 -34.38
N ALA A 675 -21.43 -8.77 -33.74
CA ALA A 675 -22.27 -7.76 -34.37
C ALA A 675 -22.17 -6.46 -33.56
N LEU A 676 -22.17 -5.31 -34.25
CA LEU A 676 -22.17 -3.98 -33.65
C LEU A 676 -23.45 -3.21 -34.06
N PRO A 677 -24.17 -2.58 -33.11
CA PRO A 677 -23.99 -2.69 -31.66
C PRO A 677 -24.23 -4.12 -31.16
N PHE A 678 -23.77 -4.45 -29.94
CA PHE A 678 -23.93 -5.78 -29.35
C PHE A 678 -25.41 -6.17 -29.27
N VAL A 679 -25.69 -7.41 -29.64
CA VAL A 679 -27.03 -8.01 -29.58
C VAL A 679 -27.01 -9.09 -28.50
N PHE A 680 -27.72 -8.87 -27.41
CA PHE A 680 -27.80 -9.84 -26.33
C PHE A 680 -29.04 -10.73 -26.49
N PRO A 681 -28.90 -12.06 -26.52
CA PRO A 681 -30.03 -12.98 -26.43
C PRO A 681 -30.82 -12.73 -25.14
N ALA A 682 -32.14 -12.93 -25.17
CA ALA A 682 -33.01 -12.70 -24.00
C ALA A 682 -32.53 -13.45 -22.73
N ALA A 683 -32.00 -14.66 -22.90
CA ALA A 683 -31.45 -15.46 -21.80
C ALA A 683 -30.15 -14.89 -21.17
N ALA A 684 -29.49 -13.94 -21.83
CA ALA A 684 -28.25 -13.31 -21.37
C ALA A 684 -28.44 -11.90 -20.78
N VAL A 685 -29.60 -11.28 -21.00
CA VAL A 685 -29.86 -9.89 -20.60
C VAL A 685 -29.98 -9.78 -19.08
N GLY A 686 -29.08 -9.02 -18.46
CA GLY A 686 -29.09 -8.77 -17.01
C GLY A 686 -28.82 -10.01 -16.16
N LYS A 687 -28.26 -11.08 -16.75
CA LYS A 687 -28.01 -12.36 -16.08
C LYS A 687 -26.58 -12.55 -15.58
N SER A 688 -25.64 -11.67 -15.97
CA SER A 688 -24.28 -11.63 -15.40
C SER A 688 -24.28 -10.64 -14.26
N ILE A 689 -24.20 -11.14 -13.02
CA ILE A 689 -24.35 -10.32 -11.82
C ILE A 689 -23.10 -10.39 -10.96
N GLY A 690 -23.00 -9.49 -9.99
CA GLY A 690 -21.95 -9.47 -9.00
C GLY A 690 -22.50 -8.93 -7.69
N ILE A 691 -22.11 -9.57 -6.59
CA ILE A 691 -22.64 -9.31 -5.25
C ILE A 691 -21.55 -9.47 -4.20
N VAL A 692 -21.79 -8.90 -3.03
CA VAL A 692 -21.11 -9.33 -1.80
C VAL A 692 -21.89 -10.50 -1.23
N ASP A 693 -21.19 -11.52 -0.74
CA ASP A 693 -21.81 -12.64 -0.05
C ASP A 693 -22.66 -12.13 1.13
N TYR A 694 -23.95 -12.44 1.12
CA TYR A 694 -24.86 -11.96 2.16
C TYR A 694 -24.48 -12.50 3.55
N LEU A 695 -23.84 -13.66 3.62
CA LEU A 695 -23.34 -14.29 4.84
C LEU A 695 -21.81 -14.19 4.94
N ILE A 696 -21.21 -13.17 4.33
CA ILE A 696 -19.77 -12.94 4.39
C ILE A 696 -19.25 -13.04 5.83
N GLN A 697 -18.22 -13.87 6.01
CA GLN A 697 -17.61 -14.05 7.32
C GLN A 697 -16.66 -12.92 7.64
N GLN A 698 -16.45 -12.66 8.93
CA GLN A 698 -15.53 -11.62 9.37
C GLN A 698 -14.06 -12.01 9.07
N PRO A 699 -13.32 -11.21 8.27
CA PRO A 699 -11.88 -11.41 8.09
C PRO A 699 -11.11 -11.12 9.37
N HIS A 700 -10.23 -12.04 9.75
CA HIS A 700 -9.41 -11.93 10.94
C HIS A 700 -8.04 -12.62 10.82
N MET A 701 -7.14 -12.26 11.72
CA MET A 701 -5.78 -12.77 11.73
C MET A 701 -5.28 -13.05 13.14
N LEU A 702 -4.63 -14.19 13.32
CA LEU A 702 -3.80 -14.46 14.49
C LEU A 702 -2.39 -13.97 14.18
N GLN A 703 -1.84 -13.12 15.03
CA GLN A 703 -0.45 -12.69 14.97
C GLN A 703 0.29 -13.18 16.20
N TYR A 704 1.53 -13.60 16.02
CA TYR A 704 2.41 -13.99 17.11
C TYR A 704 3.87 -13.68 16.78
N ASN A 705 4.64 -13.35 17.81
CA ASN A 705 6.07 -13.15 17.66
C ASN A 705 6.86 -13.51 18.93
N LEU A 706 8.16 -13.78 18.72
CA LEU A 706 9.17 -13.90 19.77
C LEU A 706 10.42 -13.16 19.32
N THR A 707 10.94 -12.28 20.18
CA THR A 707 11.98 -11.32 19.86
C THR A 707 13.05 -11.28 20.95
N VAL A 708 14.31 -11.30 20.53
CA VAL A 708 15.47 -10.99 21.38
C VAL A 708 16.08 -9.69 20.88
N GLU A 709 16.29 -8.76 21.79
CA GLU A 709 16.94 -7.49 21.51
C GLU A 709 18.13 -7.27 22.44
N ARG A 710 19.25 -6.82 21.88
CA ARG A 710 20.49 -6.60 22.62
C ARG A 710 21.14 -5.29 22.20
N GLN A 711 21.48 -4.47 23.19
CA GLN A 711 22.39 -3.36 22.99
C GLN A 711 23.81 -3.88 22.78
N LEU A 712 24.42 -3.41 21.69
CA LEU A 712 25.79 -3.68 21.30
C LEU A 712 26.66 -2.42 21.55
N PRO A 713 28.00 -2.54 21.56
CA PRO A 713 28.90 -1.40 21.61
C PRO A 713 28.62 -0.37 20.49
N PHE A 714 29.16 0.85 20.65
CA PHE A 714 29.08 1.92 19.63
C PHE A 714 27.67 2.45 19.34
N ALA A 715 26.80 2.43 20.35
CA ALA A 715 25.40 2.88 20.27
C ALA A 715 24.59 2.10 19.22
N MET A 716 24.78 0.78 19.21
CA MET A 716 24.08 -0.14 18.31
C MET A 716 23.07 -0.99 19.07
N ALA A 717 21.99 -1.39 18.39
CA ALA A 717 21.02 -2.35 18.90
C ALA A 717 20.74 -3.40 17.81
N LEU A 718 20.84 -4.67 18.18
CA LEU A 718 20.48 -5.81 17.35
C LEU A 718 19.15 -6.37 17.81
N THR A 719 18.26 -6.61 16.86
CA THR A 719 16.97 -7.27 17.04
C THR A 719 16.92 -8.53 16.20
N LEU A 720 16.61 -9.66 16.82
CA LEU A 720 16.31 -10.93 16.16
C LEU A 720 14.89 -11.33 16.53
N ALA A 721 14.00 -11.46 15.55
CA ALA A 721 12.61 -11.79 15.78
C ALA A 721 12.14 -12.93 14.88
N TYR A 722 11.40 -13.87 15.45
CA TYR A 722 10.53 -14.75 14.69
C TYR A 722 9.12 -14.17 14.71
N GLY A 723 8.53 -13.94 13.54
CA GLY A 723 7.19 -13.40 13.39
C GLY A 723 6.33 -14.29 12.50
N GLY A 724 5.15 -14.65 12.97
CA GLY A 724 4.18 -15.45 12.22
C GLY A 724 2.79 -14.82 12.22
N SER A 725 2.02 -15.16 11.19
CA SER A 725 0.61 -14.81 11.14
C SER A 725 -0.23 -15.86 10.40
N ARG A 726 -1.49 -15.96 10.81
CA ARG A 726 -2.49 -16.85 10.25
C ARG A 726 -3.74 -16.05 9.92
N GLY A 727 -3.97 -15.79 8.64
CA GLY A 727 -5.18 -15.13 8.17
C GLY A 727 -6.30 -16.15 7.90
N ILE A 728 -7.50 -15.83 8.35
CA ILE A 728 -8.69 -16.67 8.30
C ILE A 728 -9.85 -15.83 7.78
N ASN A 729 -10.68 -16.40 6.91
CA ASN A 729 -11.79 -15.70 6.24
C ASN A 729 -11.32 -14.43 5.52
N ILE A 730 -10.16 -14.49 4.88
CA ILE A 730 -9.65 -13.37 4.09
C ILE A 730 -10.56 -13.19 2.89
N VAL A 731 -10.85 -11.93 2.56
CA VAL A 731 -11.67 -11.59 1.41
C VAL A 731 -11.01 -12.07 0.11
N ASN A 732 -11.78 -12.76 -0.70
CA ASN A 732 -11.41 -13.22 -2.03
C ASN A 732 -12.57 -13.03 -3.01
N ASN A 733 -12.25 -13.05 -4.30
CA ASN A 733 -13.25 -13.12 -5.36
C ASN A 733 -13.43 -14.58 -5.78
N ALA A 734 -14.67 -15.01 -5.95
CA ALA A 734 -15.03 -16.36 -6.37
C ALA A 734 -16.12 -16.32 -7.45
N GLU A 735 -16.29 -17.44 -8.15
CA GLU A 735 -17.52 -17.70 -8.90
C GLU A 735 -18.57 -18.21 -7.90
N GLY A 736 -19.62 -17.42 -7.65
CA GLY A 736 -20.71 -17.76 -6.75
C GLY A 736 -21.75 -18.70 -7.36
N ASN A 737 -21.73 -18.87 -8.69
CA ASN A 737 -22.61 -19.78 -9.40
C ASN A 737 -21.83 -20.74 -10.31
N PRO A 738 -21.01 -21.65 -9.75
CA PRO A 738 -20.19 -22.55 -10.55
C PRO A 738 -21.04 -23.57 -11.31
N THR A 739 -20.48 -24.08 -12.40
CA THR A 739 -20.97 -25.29 -13.07
C THR A 739 -20.51 -26.52 -12.30
N VAL A 740 -21.34 -27.57 -12.26
CA VAL A 740 -21.03 -28.79 -11.49
C VAL A 740 -20.32 -29.81 -12.40
N PRO A 741 -19.02 -30.12 -12.17
CA PRO A 741 -18.28 -31.08 -12.99
C PRO A 741 -18.76 -32.52 -12.79
N ALA A 742 -18.52 -33.35 -13.81
CA ALA A 742 -18.48 -34.80 -13.61
C ALA A 742 -17.19 -35.18 -12.88
N VAL A 743 -17.29 -36.08 -11.90
CA VAL A 743 -16.12 -36.69 -11.25
C VAL A 743 -15.90 -38.06 -11.89
N LEU A 744 -14.76 -38.24 -12.55
CA LEU A 744 -14.39 -39.49 -13.21
C LEU A 744 -13.97 -40.55 -12.16
N PRO A 745 -13.92 -41.84 -12.51
CA PRO A 745 -13.50 -42.90 -11.59
C PRO A 745 -12.09 -42.72 -11.00
N ASP A 746 -11.22 -41.97 -11.68
CA ASP A 746 -9.88 -41.61 -11.21
C ASP A 746 -9.86 -40.38 -10.27
N GLY A 747 -11.03 -39.83 -9.92
CA GLY A 747 -11.21 -38.67 -9.06
C GLY A 747 -11.01 -37.32 -9.75
N ARG A 748 -10.67 -37.27 -11.05
CA ARG A 748 -10.51 -36.01 -11.77
C ARG A 748 -11.87 -35.40 -12.10
N LYS A 749 -11.94 -34.07 -11.98
CA LYS A 749 -13.11 -33.27 -12.39
C LYS A 749 -13.03 -32.97 -13.88
N PHE A 750 -14.13 -33.20 -14.59
CA PHE A 750 -14.26 -32.99 -16.03
C PHE A 750 -15.51 -32.15 -16.33
N TRP A 751 -15.34 -31.14 -17.19
CA TRP A 751 -16.43 -30.30 -17.69
C TRP A 751 -16.58 -30.48 -19.20
N THR A 752 -17.77 -30.88 -19.62
CA THR A 752 -18.18 -30.92 -21.03
C THR A 752 -18.38 -29.53 -21.61
N GLY A 753 -18.69 -28.54 -20.75
CA GLY A 753 -19.11 -27.18 -21.09
C GLY A 753 -20.62 -27.04 -21.25
N ARG A 754 -21.40 -28.06 -20.86
CA ARG A 754 -22.87 -28.10 -20.95
C ARG A 754 -23.54 -28.32 -19.59
N GLU A 755 -22.75 -28.40 -18.53
CA GLU A 755 -23.19 -28.56 -17.16
C GLU A 755 -24.11 -27.41 -16.77
N SER A 756 -25.17 -27.72 -16.02
CA SER A 756 -26.02 -26.69 -15.43
C SER A 756 -25.25 -25.90 -14.37
N ARG A 757 -25.55 -24.61 -14.29
CA ARG A 757 -25.15 -23.74 -13.19
C ARG A 757 -25.90 -24.17 -11.93
N THR A 758 -25.28 -23.99 -10.76
CA THR A 758 -25.89 -24.33 -9.46
C THR A 758 -27.23 -23.59 -9.26
N ASN A 759 -27.27 -22.31 -9.61
CA ASN A 759 -28.48 -21.49 -9.71
C ASN A 759 -28.82 -21.25 -11.20
N PRO A 760 -29.94 -21.79 -11.72
CA PRO A 760 -30.30 -21.66 -13.13
C PRO A 760 -30.77 -20.26 -13.53
N ASN A 761 -31.04 -19.37 -12.57
CA ASN A 761 -31.58 -18.04 -12.84
C ASN A 761 -30.53 -17.03 -13.33
N TRP A 762 -29.25 -17.32 -13.14
CA TRP A 762 -28.12 -16.42 -13.40
C TRP A 762 -27.08 -17.10 -14.30
N ALA A 763 -26.47 -16.32 -15.19
CA ALA A 763 -25.43 -16.82 -16.09
C ALA A 763 -24.09 -16.99 -15.37
N ASP A 764 -23.76 -16.06 -14.46
CA ASP A 764 -22.61 -16.07 -13.58
C ASP A 764 -22.83 -15.14 -12.39
N ILE A 765 -22.14 -15.41 -11.29
CA ILE A 765 -22.15 -14.56 -10.09
C ILE A 765 -20.71 -14.24 -9.71
N ASP A 766 -20.31 -12.99 -9.90
CA ASP A 766 -19.07 -12.47 -9.35
C ASP A 766 -19.22 -12.23 -7.85
N LEU A 767 -18.76 -13.16 -7.03
CA LEU A 767 -18.99 -13.19 -5.59
C LEU A 767 -17.76 -12.68 -4.84
N ALA A 768 -17.91 -11.54 -4.17
CA ALA A 768 -16.96 -11.12 -3.14
C ALA A 768 -17.34 -11.80 -1.81
N THR A 769 -16.53 -12.75 -1.36
CA THR A 769 -16.75 -13.53 -0.13
C THR A 769 -15.50 -13.53 0.74
N ALA A 770 -15.59 -14.14 1.92
CA ALA A 770 -14.54 -14.25 2.91
C ALA A 770 -14.32 -15.73 3.27
N GLY A 771 -13.65 -16.45 2.38
CA GLY A 771 -13.39 -17.89 2.53
C GLY A 771 -11.91 -18.28 2.45
N SER A 772 -11.03 -17.35 2.11
CA SER A 772 -9.61 -17.64 1.89
C SER A 772 -8.81 -17.65 3.19
N GLN A 773 -7.67 -18.33 3.15
CA GLN A 773 -6.76 -18.49 4.27
C GLN A 773 -5.32 -18.12 3.87
N SER A 774 -4.54 -17.59 4.80
CA SER A 774 -3.10 -17.32 4.60
C SER A 774 -2.23 -17.83 5.74
N TRP A 775 -0.98 -18.18 5.43
CA TRP A 775 0.02 -18.66 6.37
C TRP A 775 1.32 -17.90 6.15
N TYR A 776 1.83 -17.24 7.19
CA TYR A 776 3.08 -16.49 7.14
C TYR A 776 4.02 -16.90 8.26
N ASN A 777 5.29 -17.06 7.89
CA ASN A 777 6.39 -17.23 8.85
C ASN A 777 7.59 -16.40 8.38
N SER A 778 8.31 -15.82 9.33
CA SER A 778 9.49 -15.01 9.04
C SER A 778 10.55 -15.05 10.14
N LEU A 779 11.80 -14.96 9.71
CA LEU A 779 12.92 -14.50 10.50
C LEU A 779 13.20 -13.04 10.12
N GLN A 780 13.20 -12.15 11.11
CA GLN A 780 13.42 -10.73 10.95
C GLN A 780 14.67 -10.32 11.74
N VAL A 781 15.60 -9.65 11.05
CA VAL A 781 16.87 -9.17 11.62
C VAL A 781 16.90 -7.65 11.45
N GLY A 782 17.02 -6.94 12.56
CA GLY A 782 17.16 -5.49 12.60
C GLY A 782 18.48 -5.10 13.26
N LEU A 783 19.24 -4.20 12.64
CA LEU A 783 20.42 -3.60 13.26
C LEU A 783 20.32 -2.09 13.11
N VAL A 784 20.30 -1.38 14.23
CA VAL A 784 20.24 0.09 14.25
C VAL A 784 21.48 0.62 14.94
N LYS A 785 22.12 1.60 14.31
CA LYS A 785 23.16 2.43 14.92
C LYS A 785 22.64 3.86 15.03
N ARG A 786 22.61 4.39 16.26
CA ARG A 786 22.36 5.83 16.47
C ARG A 786 23.54 6.68 16.01
N LEU A 787 23.22 7.94 15.69
CA LEU A 787 24.21 8.93 15.28
C LEU A 787 25.27 9.08 16.37
N ALA A 788 26.48 8.63 16.08
CA ALA A 788 27.65 8.91 16.89
C ALA A 788 28.86 9.02 15.98
N ARG A 789 29.72 10.02 16.22
CA ARG A 789 30.89 10.34 15.38
C ARG A 789 30.52 10.50 13.89
N GLY A 790 29.40 11.16 13.63
CA GLY A 790 28.93 11.45 12.27
C GLY A 790 28.19 10.32 11.56
N LEU A 791 28.19 9.08 12.07
CA LEU A 791 27.57 7.92 11.41
C LEU A 791 26.26 7.47 12.10
N GLN A 792 25.20 7.33 11.29
CA GLN A 792 23.93 6.68 11.63
C GLN A 792 23.62 5.64 10.54
N PHE A 793 23.11 4.46 10.91
CA PHE A 793 22.64 3.49 9.91
C PHE A 793 21.54 2.59 10.46
N GLN A 794 20.78 1.99 9.55
CA GLN A 794 19.81 0.95 9.85
C GLN A 794 19.87 -0.14 8.77
N SER A 795 19.91 -1.39 9.21
CA SER A 795 19.74 -2.58 8.38
C SER A 795 18.48 -3.31 8.81
N ALA A 796 17.67 -3.71 7.84
CA ALA A 796 16.47 -4.52 8.01
C ALA A 796 16.49 -5.64 7.00
N TYR A 797 16.48 -6.88 7.49
CA TYR A 797 16.44 -8.08 6.67
C TYR A 797 15.30 -8.98 7.11
N THR A 798 14.54 -9.49 6.15
CA THR A 798 13.44 -10.43 6.38
C THR A 798 13.63 -11.62 5.45
N TRP A 799 13.73 -12.79 6.06
CA TRP A 799 13.59 -14.07 5.38
C TRP A 799 12.20 -14.62 5.71
N SER A 800 11.34 -14.79 4.72
CA SER A 800 9.94 -15.13 4.97
C SER A 800 9.32 -16.02 3.90
N LYS A 801 8.15 -16.56 4.22
CA LYS A 801 7.27 -17.23 3.26
C LYS A 801 5.82 -16.93 3.62
N VAL A 802 5.05 -16.44 2.65
CA VAL A 802 3.59 -16.32 2.73
C VAL A 802 2.94 -17.25 1.70
N LEU A 803 2.02 -18.09 2.17
CA LEU A 803 1.15 -18.92 1.35
C LEU A 803 -0.30 -18.43 1.51
N ASP A 804 -1.11 -18.53 0.46
CA ASP A 804 -2.54 -18.26 0.54
C ASP A 804 -3.39 -19.16 -0.39
N GLU A 805 -4.71 -19.10 -0.23
CA GLU A 805 -5.72 -19.76 -1.08
C GLU A 805 -6.39 -18.77 -2.05
N THR A 806 -5.65 -17.74 -2.49
CA THR A 806 -6.06 -16.57 -3.29
C THR A 806 -6.72 -15.52 -2.42
N GLN A 807 -6.22 -14.29 -2.46
CA GLN A 807 -6.82 -13.17 -1.74
C GLN A 807 -6.86 -11.96 -2.66
N SER A 808 -7.99 -11.26 -2.67
CA SER A 808 -8.23 -10.09 -3.50
C SER A 808 -9.61 -9.54 -3.16
N GLN A 809 -9.72 -8.24 -2.89
CA GLN A 809 -11.02 -7.56 -2.82
C GLN A 809 -11.46 -7.08 -4.20
N ILE A 810 -10.52 -6.67 -5.04
CA ILE A 810 -10.78 -6.25 -6.42
C ILE A 810 -9.75 -6.86 -7.38
N GLY A 811 -10.13 -7.05 -8.64
CA GLY A 811 -9.25 -7.65 -9.66
C GLY A 811 -7.92 -6.93 -9.86
N GLY A 812 -7.79 -5.66 -9.46
CA GLY A 812 -6.55 -4.89 -9.53
C GLY A 812 -5.57 -5.11 -8.38
N ASP A 813 -5.90 -5.95 -7.38
CA ASP A 813 -5.03 -6.27 -6.24
C ASP A 813 -3.83 -7.13 -6.62
N ASN A 814 -3.87 -7.74 -7.81
CA ASN A 814 -2.80 -8.58 -8.32
C ASN A 814 -2.96 -8.80 -9.83
N ASN A 815 -1.90 -8.52 -10.59
CA ASN A 815 -1.83 -8.76 -12.03
C ASN A 815 -0.93 -9.95 -12.42
N SER A 816 -0.14 -10.47 -11.49
CA SER A 816 0.80 -11.58 -11.75
C SER A 816 0.18 -12.98 -11.53
N SER A 817 -1.02 -13.05 -10.95
CA SER A 817 -1.76 -14.31 -10.82
C SER A 817 -3.26 -14.11 -10.88
N SER A 818 -4.01 -15.21 -11.06
CA SER A 818 -5.47 -15.17 -10.94
C SER A 818 -5.89 -14.74 -9.53
N SER A 819 -6.89 -13.86 -9.46
CA SER A 819 -7.58 -13.46 -8.22
C SER A 819 -8.77 -14.37 -7.89
N ARG A 820 -9.04 -15.38 -8.72
CA ARG A 820 -10.12 -16.36 -8.57
C ARG A 820 -9.54 -17.77 -8.65
N ALA A 821 -9.97 -18.64 -7.75
CA ALA A 821 -9.72 -20.07 -7.88
C ALA A 821 -10.49 -20.61 -9.11
N PRO A 822 -9.91 -21.50 -9.94
CA PRO A 822 -10.62 -22.10 -11.06
C PRO A 822 -11.71 -23.09 -10.58
N ASP A 823 -11.59 -23.59 -9.35
CA ASP A 823 -12.60 -24.41 -8.68
C ASP A 823 -12.97 -23.80 -7.32
N PRO A 824 -14.10 -23.08 -7.21
CA PRO A 824 -14.53 -22.45 -5.96
C PRO A 824 -14.97 -23.47 -4.89
N SER A 825 -15.20 -24.74 -5.25
CA SER A 825 -15.55 -25.80 -4.29
C SER A 825 -14.33 -26.39 -3.58
N ASN A 826 -13.12 -26.14 -4.09
CA ASN A 826 -11.88 -26.65 -3.50
C ASN A 826 -10.73 -25.64 -3.64
N LEU A 827 -10.70 -24.66 -2.74
CA LEU A 827 -9.66 -23.62 -2.70
C LEU A 827 -8.25 -24.14 -2.45
N SER A 828 -8.11 -25.36 -1.91
CA SER A 828 -6.79 -25.95 -1.64
C SER A 828 -5.97 -26.21 -2.92
N LEU A 829 -6.63 -26.34 -4.08
CA LEU A 829 -5.99 -26.46 -5.41
C LEU A 829 -5.20 -25.21 -5.82
N ASP A 830 -5.49 -24.08 -5.17
CA ASP A 830 -4.74 -22.85 -5.37
C ASP A 830 -3.76 -22.58 -4.24
N LYS A 831 -3.67 -23.40 -3.20
CA LYS A 831 -2.70 -23.15 -2.12
C LYS A 831 -1.28 -23.05 -2.69
N GLY A 832 -0.69 -21.87 -2.56
CA GLY A 832 0.60 -21.52 -3.19
C GLY A 832 1.16 -20.22 -2.64
N PRO A 833 2.33 -19.78 -3.10
CA PRO A 833 2.89 -18.48 -2.72
C PRO A 833 1.89 -17.34 -3.00
N ALA A 834 1.68 -16.44 -2.04
CA ALA A 834 0.89 -15.24 -2.29
C ALA A 834 1.58 -14.38 -3.36
N ALA A 835 0.82 -13.61 -4.13
CA ALA A 835 1.40 -12.79 -5.21
C ALA A 835 2.38 -11.69 -4.72
N PHE A 836 2.32 -11.36 -3.44
CA PHE A 836 3.23 -10.43 -2.77
C PHE A 836 4.33 -11.13 -1.94
N ASP A 837 4.51 -12.44 -2.08
CA ASP A 837 5.54 -13.20 -1.37
C ASP A 837 6.95 -12.82 -1.83
N LEU A 838 7.76 -12.30 -0.91
CA LEU A 838 9.20 -12.13 -1.09
C LEU A 838 9.95 -13.03 -0.09
N SER A 839 10.66 -14.02 -0.63
CA SER A 839 11.50 -14.92 0.17
C SER A 839 12.58 -14.15 0.94
N HIS A 840 13.27 -13.23 0.25
CA HIS A 840 14.33 -12.42 0.81
C HIS A 840 14.03 -10.95 0.55
N ASN A 841 13.99 -10.14 1.60
CA ASN A 841 13.80 -8.71 1.53
C ASN A 841 14.81 -8.02 2.45
N GLY A 842 15.76 -7.32 1.86
CA GLY A 842 16.83 -6.60 2.54
C GLY A 842 16.81 -5.11 2.22
N ARG A 843 16.89 -4.29 3.26
CA ARG A 843 16.99 -2.84 3.18
C ARG A 843 18.12 -2.37 4.07
N PHE A 844 18.95 -1.49 3.56
CA PHE A 844 20.02 -0.87 4.33
C PHE A 844 20.03 0.61 4.03
N ASN A 845 20.13 1.45 5.06
CA ASN A 845 20.37 2.88 4.90
C ASN A 845 21.46 3.35 5.84
N PHE A 846 22.14 4.41 5.43
CA PHE A 846 23.07 5.10 6.29
C PHE A 846 23.10 6.60 5.97
N ILE A 847 23.50 7.39 6.96
CA ILE A 847 23.78 8.81 6.87
C ILE A 847 25.15 9.02 7.53
N TYR A 848 26.05 9.69 6.82
CA TYR A 848 27.36 10.05 7.31
C TYR A 848 27.62 11.54 7.13
N ARG A 849 27.81 12.26 8.24
CA ARG A 849 28.25 13.66 8.27
C ARG A 849 29.76 13.69 8.49
N MET A 850 30.50 14.28 7.55
CA MET A 850 31.95 14.36 7.66
C MET A 850 32.36 15.28 8.83
N PRO A 851 33.43 14.96 9.56
CA PRO A 851 33.98 15.87 10.55
C PRO A 851 34.52 17.15 9.88
N GLU A 852 34.63 18.23 10.65
CA GLU A 852 35.30 19.43 10.16
C GLU A 852 36.79 19.15 9.91
N LEU A 853 37.25 19.41 8.69
CA LEU A 853 38.61 19.11 8.25
C LEU A 853 39.56 20.29 8.48
N THR A 854 39.02 21.52 8.53
CA THR A 854 39.79 22.76 8.76
C THR A 854 38.95 23.76 9.56
N ALA A 855 39.58 24.83 10.06
CA ALA A 855 38.86 25.90 10.76
C ALA A 855 37.81 26.57 9.86
N SER A 856 36.59 26.74 10.38
CA SER A 856 35.38 27.14 9.66
C SER A 856 35.37 28.60 9.15
N GLY A 857 36.32 29.44 9.56
CA GLY A 857 36.37 30.87 9.21
C GLY A 857 36.95 31.21 7.82
N GLY A 858 37.80 30.36 7.24
CA GLY A 858 38.50 30.64 5.97
C GLY A 858 37.75 30.15 4.72
N ALA A 859 38.14 30.63 3.54
CA ALA A 859 37.61 30.14 2.25
C ALA A 859 37.80 28.62 2.07
N ALA A 860 38.94 28.09 2.55
CA ALA A 860 39.20 26.66 2.61
C ALA A 860 38.17 25.91 3.47
N GLY A 861 37.86 26.41 4.68
CA GLY A 861 36.85 25.85 5.57
C GLY A 861 35.45 25.82 4.96
N LYS A 862 35.05 26.91 4.28
CA LYS A 862 33.77 26.97 3.55
C LYS A 862 33.68 25.94 2.42
N LEU A 863 34.80 25.61 1.77
CA LEU A 863 34.87 24.61 0.69
C LEU A 863 34.86 23.16 1.22
N VAL A 864 35.64 22.86 2.26
CA VAL A 864 35.89 21.46 2.68
C VAL A 864 35.01 20.97 3.84
N ASN A 865 34.39 21.86 4.62
CA ASN A 865 33.49 21.47 5.71
C ASN A 865 32.02 21.37 5.26
N GLY A 866 31.18 20.75 6.08
CA GLY A 866 29.73 20.68 5.89
C GLY A 866 29.24 19.60 4.93
N TRP A 867 30.13 18.75 4.42
CA TRP A 867 29.77 17.64 3.55
C TRP A 867 29.14 16.48 4.33
N TRP A 868 28.10 15.91 3.74
CA TRP A 868 27.46 14.70 4.23
C TRP A 868 26.95 13.87 3.06
N PHE A 869 26.78 12.58 3.27
CA PHE A 869 26.17 11.70 2.28
C PHE A 869 25.30 10.65 2.94
N SER A 870 24.33 10.17 2.18
CA SER A 870 23.38 9.16 2.64
C SER A 870 23.05 8.20 1.51
N SER A 871 22.51 7.03 1.85
CA SER A 871 22.14 6.04 0.85
C SER A 871 21.02 5.13 1.34
N ILE A 872 20.27 4.58 0.37
CA ILE A 872 19.35 3.46 0.55
C ILE A 872 19.76 2.35 -0.43
N LEU A 873 20.12 1.19 0.12
CA LEU A 873 20.28 -0.06 -0.62
C LEU A 873 19.03 -0.92 -0.43
N SER A 874 18.55 -1.44 -1.55
CA SER A 874 17.31 -2.18 -1.67
C SER A 874 17.56 -3.48 -2.39
N LEU A 875 17.34 -4.63 -1.75
CA LEU A 875 17.58 -5.96 -2.32
C LEU A 875 16.36 -6.85 -2.07
N GLN A 876 15.77 -7.42 -3.12
CA GLN A 876 14.58 -8.26 -3.00
C GLN A 876 14.61 -9.41 -3.98
N SER A 877 14.11 -10.58 -3.56
CA SER A 877 13.77 -11.67 -4.48
C SER A 877 12.67 -11.24 -5.46
N GLY A 878 12.44 -11.99 -6.53
CA GLY A 878 11.32 -11.72 -7.44
C GLY A 878 9.97 -12.19 -6.89
N TYR A 879 8.91 -11.47 -7.27
CA TYR A 879 7.54 -11.88 -6.97
C TYR A 879 7.17 -13.16 -7.71
N PRO A 880 6.31 -14.00 -7.12
CA PRO A 880 5.82 -15.17 -7.82
C PRO A 880 4.73 -14.80 -8.84
N PHE A 881 4.57 -15.62 -9.88
CA PHE A 881 3.56 -15.45 -10.91
C PHE A 881 3.06 -16.79 -11.44
N SER A 882 1.87 -16.78 -12.04
CA SER A 882 1.25 -17.97 -12.61
C SER A 882 1.36 -17.99 -14.15
N PRO A 883 1.77 -19.12 -14.76
CA PRO A 883 1.55 -19.35 -16.18
C PRO A 883 0.06 -19.59 -16.43
N VAL A 884 -0.49 -19.02 -17.49
CA VAL A 884 -1.93 -19.08 -17.76
C VAL A 884 -2.28 -19.25 -19.25
N LEU A 885 -3.55 -19.53 -19.54
CA LEU A 885 -4.12 -19.56 -20.89
C LEU A 885 -5.00 -18.34 -21.17
N GLN A 886 -5.15 -17.92 -22.43
CA GLN A 886 -6.06 -16.82 -22.78
C GLN A 886 -7.55 -17.21 -22.72
N THR A 887 -7.86 -18.52 -22.74
CA THR A 887 -9.23 -19.04 -22.78
C THR A 887 -9.48 -20.07 -21.68
N ASN A 888 -10.76 -20.24 -21.31
CA ASN A 888 -11.22 -21.26 -20.38
C ASN A 888 -11.34 -22.63 -21.10
N ARG A 889 -10.20 -23.24 -21.40
CA ARG A 889 -10.12 -24.56 -22.07
C ARG A 889 -10.63 -25.70 -21.20
N SER A 890 -10.60 -25.54 -19.88
CA SER A 890 -11.19 -26.45 -18.89
C SER A 890 -12.70 -26.51 -18.99
N ARG A 891 -13.37 -25.53 -19.60
CA ARG A 891 -14.84 -25.41 -19.71
C ARG A 891 -15.56 -25.34 -18.36
N SER A 892 -14.84 -25.04 -17.29
CA SER A 892 -15.40 -24.78 -15.96
C SER A 892 -16.31 -23.55 -15.94
N LEU A 893 -16.12 -22.63 -16.89
CA LEU A 893 -16.83 -21.35 -17.01
C LEU A 893 -16.74 -20.47 -15.75
N THR A 894 -15.74 -20.72 -14.90
CA THR A 894 -15.46 -19.97 -13.68
C THR A 894 -15.15 -18.50 -13.99
N GLY A 895 -15.80 -17.59 -13.26
CA GLY A 895 -15.66 -16.14 -13.47
C GLY A 895 -16.41 -15.67 -14.73
N GLY A 896 -17.62 -16.19 -14.97
CA GLY A 896 -18.44 -15.74 -16.09
C GLY A 896 -17.89 -16.05 -17.48
N GLY A 897 -17.28 -17.23 -17.65
CA GLY A 897 -16.98 -17.79 -18.98
C GLY A 897 -15.81 -17.16 -19.74
N GLY A 898 -14.87 -16.51 -19.03
CA GLY A 898 -13.68 -15.91 -19.67
C GLY A 898 -12.81 -15.05 -18.74
N ARG A 899 -13.29 -14.70 -17.53
CA ARG A 899 -12.49 -13.95 -16.55
C ARG A 899 -11.62 -14.85 -15.67
N GLY A 900 -12.06 -16.09 -15.40
CA GLY A 900 -11.24 -17.11 -14.75
C GLY A 900 -10.21 -17.67 -15.71
N ILE A 901 -8.94 -17.55 -15.34
CA ILE A 901 -7.84 -17.96 -16.20
C ILE A 901 -7.40 -19.37 -15.86
N ASP A 902 -7.47 -20.27 -16.83
CA ASP A 902 -6.93 -21.61 -16.66
C ASP A 902 -5.40 -21.59 -16.59
N ARG A 903 -4.86 -22.54 -15.84
CA ARG A 903 -3.42 -22.84 -15.81
C ARG A 903 -3.12 -23.98 -16.79
N PRO A 904 -1.95 -24.01 -17.43
CA PRO A 904 -1.53 -25.13 -18.28
C PRO A 904 -1.13 -26.35 -17.45
N ASP A 905 -0.81 -27.44 -18.11
CA ASP A 905 -0.11 -28.57 -17.48
C ASP A 905 1.37 -28.28 -17.31
N LEU A 906 1.93 -28.71 -16.19
CA LEU A 906 3.37 -28.71 -15.96
C LEU A 906 3.94 -30.07 -16.39
N LEU A 907 4.89 -30.07 -17.33
CA LEU A 907 5.50 -31.32 -17.77
C LEU A 907 6.32 -31.99 -16.64
N PRO A 908 6.38 -33.33 -16.60
CA PRO A 908 7.14 -34.07 -15.58
C PRO A 908 8.60 -33.63 -15.49
N GLY A 909 9.15 -33.57 -14.27
CA GLY A 909 10.53 -33.17 -13.99
C GLY A 909 10.80 -31.66 -14.11
N ARG A 910 9.84 -30.86 -14.59
CA ARG A 910 9.95 -29.39 -14.63
C ARG A 910 9.59 -28.79 -13.27
N HIS A 911 10.39 -27.85 -12.80
CA HIS A 911 10.19 -27.10 -11.56
C HIS A 911 10.89 -25.74 -11.66
N ASN A 912 10.60 -24.80 -10.75
CA ASN A 912 11.08 -23.42 -10.85
C ASN A 912 12.57 -23.29 -11.24
N ASP A 913 13.45 -24.07 -10.61
CA ASP A 913 14.91 -23.95 -10.77
C ASP A 913 15.42 -24.37 -12.16
N ASN A 914 14.66 -25.19 -12.92
CA ASN A 914 15.03 -25.61 -14.28
C ASN A 914 14.14 -24.99 -15.38
N ILE A 915 13.17 -24.16 -14.99
CA ILE A 915 12.29 -23.41 -15.90
C ILE A 915 12.79 -21.98 -16.09
N ILE A 916 13.35 -21.34 -15.06
CA ILE A 916 13.85 -19.95 -15.17
C ILE A 916 15.20 -19.92 -15.89
N LEU A 917 15.25 -19.18 -17.00
CA LEU A 917 16.44 -18.98 -17.85
C LEU A 917 17.13 -17.64 -17.62
N GLY A 918 16.40 -16.62 -17.13
CA GLY A 918 16.93 -15.33 -16.68
C GLY A 918 17.12 -14.24 -17.74
N GLY A 919 17.06 -14.57 -19.03
CA GLY A 919 17.24 -13.59 -20.12
C GLY A 919 16.00 -12.72 -20.40
N PRO A 920 16.14 -11.47 -20.88
CA PRO A 920 15.00 -10.58 -21.14
C PRO A 920 14.11 -11.03 -22.31
N ASP A 921 14.68 -11.66 -23.34
CA ASP A 921 13.93 -12.16 -24.50
C ASP A 921 13.31 -13.55 -24.25
N ARG A 922 13.79 -14.25 -23.23
CA ARG A 922 13.29 -15.56 -22.81
C ARG A 922 13.63 -15.79 -21.34
N TYR A 923 12.79 -15.28 -20.45
CA TYR A 923 13.03 -15.29 -19.01
C TYR A 923 12.78 -16.65 -18.37
N TYR A 924 11.80 -17.38 -18.88
CA TYR A 924 11.51 -18.76 -18.52
C TYR A 924 11.35 -19.61 -19.78
N ASP A 925 11.37 -20.92 -19.65
CA ASP A 925 11.12 -21.84 -20.76
C ASP A 925 9.62 -22.11 -20.94
N PRO A 926 8.94 -21.60 -21.99
CA PRO A 926 7.53 -21.86 -22.22
C PRO A 926 7.25 -23.33 -22.56
N ALA A 927 8.25 -24.07 -23.06
CA ALA A 927 8.13 -25.48 -23.38
C ALA A 927 8.09 -26.39 -22.14
N ALA A 928 8.27 -25.83 -20.93
CA ALA A 928 8.02 -26.55 -19.68
C ALA A 928 6.53 -26.85 -19.44
N PHE A 929 5.65 -26.22 -20.22
CA PHE A 929 4.21 -26.33 -20.09
C PHE A 929 3.62 -27.01 -21.31
N ALA A 930 2.52 -27.72 -21.10
CA ALA A 930 1.67 -28.25 -22.16
C ALA A 930 0.25 -27.72 -21.98
N LEU A 931 -0.49 -27.64 -23.09
CA LEU A 931 -1.92 -27.41 -23.01
C LEU A 931 -2.59 -28.59 -22.30
N GLN A 932 -3.39 -28.29 -21.28
CA GLN A 932 -4.22 -29.28 -20.64
C GLN A 932 -5.25 -29.85 -21.61
N GLU A 933 -5.66 -31.08 -21.36
CA GLU A 933 -6.76 -31.71 -22.07
C GLU A 933 -8.05 -30.88 -21.90
N ALA A 934 -8.79 -30.68 -23.00
CA ALA A 934 -9.99 -29.85 -22.95
C ALA A 934 -11.04 -30.48 -22.04
N GLY A 935 -11.61 -29.67 -21.14
CA GLY A 935 -12.53 -30.14 -20.10
C GLY A 935 -11.86 -30.46 -18.76
N PHE A 936 -10.53 -30.44 -18.66
CA PHE A 936 -9.80 -30.62 -17.41
C PHE A 936 -9.14 -29.33 -16.93
N LEU A 937 -8.95 -29.21 -15.61
CA LEU A 937 -8.08 -28.19 -15.03
C LEU A 937 -6.62 -28.58 -15.26
N GLY A 938 -5.76 -27.60 -15.54
CA GLY A 938 -4.33 -27.84 -15.67
C GLY A 938 -3.64 -28.10 -14.33
N THR A 939 -2.52 -28.81 -14.41
CA THR A 939 -1.74 -29.30 -13.26
C THR A 939 -0.71 -28.30 -12.73
N ALA A 940 -0.36 -27.24 -13.48
CA ALA A 940 0.61 -26.26 -13.00
C ALA A 940 0.08 -25.54 -11.76
N GLY A 941 0.85 -25.53 -10.66
CA GLY A 941 0.49 -24.86 -9.42
C GLY A 941 0.33 -23.35 -9.55
N ARG A 942 -0.49 -22.72 -8.71
CA ARG A 942 -0.59 -21.26 -8.64
C ARG A 942 0.75 -20.70 -8.16
N ASN A 943 1.24 -19.66 -8.82
CA ASN A 943 2.42 -18.91 -8.40
C ASN A 943 3.68 -19.77 -8.29
N ILE A 944 3.79 -20.77 -9.17
CA ILE A 944 4.89 -21.75 -9.20
C ILE A 944 6.21 -21.18 -9.74
N LEU A 945 6.17 -20.07 -10.51
CA LEU A 945 7.34 -19.40 -11.06
C LEU A 945 7.65 -18.11 -10.31
N ARG A 946 8.93 -17.70 -10.25
CA ARG A 946 9.34 -16.39 -9.71
C ARG A 946 9.92 -15.48 -10.79
N GLY A 947 9.56 -14.20 -10.72
CA GLY A 947 10.07 -13.15 -11.60
C GLY A 947 11.49 -12.68 -11.26
N PRO A 948 12.02 -11.69 -12.01
CA PRO A 948 13.36 -11.15 -11.79
C PRO A 948 13.55 -10.55 -10.39
N ALA A 949 14.75 -10.72 -9.82
CA ALA A 949 15.11 -10.10 -8.55
C ALA A 949 15.33 -8.57 -8.69
N PHE A 950 14.98 -7.84 -7.64
CA PHE A 950 15.09 -6.39 -7.58
C PHE A 950 16.32 -5.94 -6.78
N ALA A 951 17.05 -4.97 -7.31
CA ALA A 951 18.17 -4.35 -6.62
C ALA A 951 18.34 -2.89 -7.08
N THR A 952 18.40 -1.96 -6.12
CA THR A 952 18.70 -0.55 -6.36
C THR A 952 19.60 0.02 -5.26
N LEU A 953 20.42 0.99 -5.65
CA LEU A 953 21.25 1.78 -4.74
C LEU A 953 20.94 3.26 -5.00
N ASP A 954 20.26 3.89 -4.06
CA ASP A 954 19.97 5.32 -4.09
C ASP A 954 20.98 6.05 -3.20
N PHE A 955 21.49 7.19 -3.64
CA PHE A 955 22.58 7.91 -2.99
C PHE A 955 22.31 9.41 -2.98
N SER A 956 22.64 10.09 -1.89
CA SER A 956 22.56 11.54 -1.77
C SER A 956 23.90 12.10 -1.30
N LEU A 957 24.31 13.20 -1.90
CA LEU A 957 25.44 14.02 -1.47
C LEU A 957 24.92 15.41 -1.12
N GLY A 958 25.19 15.87 0.10
CA GLY A 958 24.79 17.18 0.57
C GLY A 958 25.96 18.00 1.09
N LYS A 959 25.80 19.32 1.00
CA LYS A 959 26.73 20.30 1.57
C LYS A 959 25.95 21.38 2.32
N ASP A 960 26.21 21.46 3.62
CA ASP A 960 25.67 22.47 4.51
C ASP A 960 26.62 23.68 4.55
N MET A 961 26.13 24.85 4.17
CA MET A 961 26.89 26.11 4.18
C MET A 961 26.26 27.06 5.19
N GLN A 962 26.98 27.36 6.27
CA GLN A 962 26.52 28.32 7.28
C GLN A 962 26.49 29.74 6.71
N LEU A 963 25.38 30.44 6.89
CA LEU A 963 25.16 31.80 6.43
C LEU A 963 25.26 32.78 7.61
N GLY A 964 26.46 32.95 8.16
CA GLY A 964 26.69 33.78 9.34
C GLY A 964 26.25 35.24 9.20
N PHE A 965 26.17 35.79 7.97
CA PHE A 965 25.65 37.15 7.73
C PHE A 965 24.13 37.28 7.97
N LEU A 966 23.42 36.15 8.04
CA LEU A 966 22.03 36.11 8.45
C LEU A 966 21.92 35.81 9.96
N GLY A 967 23.01 35.56 10.69
CA GLY A 967 22.97 35.19 12.11
C GLY A 967 23.16 33.69 12.35
N GLU A 968 23.18 33.31 13.63
CA GLU A 968 23.50 31.95 14.06
C GLU A 968 22.40 30.96 13.68
N GLY A 969 22.79 29.76 13.21
CA GLY A 969 21.87 28.65 12.90
C GLY A 969 21.26 28.64 11.49
N ARG A 970 21.49 29.69 10.69
CA ARG A 970 20.96 29.78 9.31
C ARG A 970 21.92 29.14 8.32
N LYS A 971 21.41 28.24 7.47
CA LYS A 971 22.25 27.50 6.51
C LYS A 971 21.60 27.38 5.13
N LEU A 972 22.45 27.35 4.10
CA LEU A 972 22.11 26.97 2.75
C LEU A 972 22.62 25.54 2.50
N GLU A 973 21.71 24.64 2.17
CA GLU A 973 22.00 23.25 1.83
C GLU A 973 21.92 23.08 0.31
N PHE A 974 23.00 22.61 -0.30
CA PHE A 974 23.00 22.06 -1.64
C PHE A 974 22.94 20.54 -1.57
N ARG A 975 22.12 19.91 -2.41
CA ARG A 975 21.96 18.45 -2.44
C ARG A 975 21.94 17.93 -3.88
N ALA A 976 22.60 16.80 -4.10
CA ALA A 976 22.52 16.00 -5.32
C ALA A 976 22.12 14.56 -4.96
N GLU A 977 20.98 14.12 -5.47
CA GLU A 977 20.42 12.78 -5.25
C GLU A 977 20.49 11.97 -6.55
N PHE A 978 20.95 10.73 -6.43
CA PHE A 978 21.12 9.76 -7.50
C PHE A 978 20.26 8.55 -7.17
N PHE A 979 19.18 8.35 -7.90
CA PHE A 979 18.35 7.15 -7.78
C PHE A 979 18.84 6.10 -8.76
N ASP A 980 18.91 4.85 -8.34
CA ASP A 980 19.54 3.75 -9.08
C ASP A 980 20.95 4.14 -9.59
N LEU A 981 21.85 4.50 -8.68
CA LEU A 981 23.21 4.96 -8.96
C LEU A 981 23.97 4.02 -9.92
N LEU A 982 23.75 2.71 -9.79
CA LEU A 982 24.36 1.66 -10.60
C LEU A 982 23.67 1.44 -11.96
N ASN A 983 22.54 2.10 -12.20
CA ASN A 983 21.73 2.00 -13.42
C ASN A 983 21.36 0.55 -13.78
N ARG A 984 20.95 -0.24 -12.79
CA ARG A 984 20.59 -1.65 -12.99
C ARG A 984 19.20 -1.75 -13.59
N ALA A 985 19.07 -2.46 -14.70
CA ALA A 985 17.76 -2.77 -15.27
C ALA A 985 16.97 -3.71 -14.32
N ASN A 986 15.96 -3.17 -13.65
CA ASN A 986 15.05 -3.93 -12.81
C ASN A 986 13.82 -4.31 -13.64
N PHE A 987 13.81 -5.49 -14.23
CA PHE A 987 12.71 -5.95 -15.11
C PHE A 987 11.40 -6.23 -14.36
N VAL A 988 10.27 -6.07 -15.05
CA VAL A 988 8.96 -6.49 -14.54
C VAL A 988 8.80 -8.00 -14.53
N THR A 989 7.82 -8.50 -13.77
CA THR A 989 7.40 -9.90 -13.82
C THR A 989 6.86 -10.26 -15.21
N PRO A 990 7.16 -11.44 -15.79
CA PRO A 990 6.64 -11.85 -17.09
C PRO A 990 5.11 -11.75 -17.19
N GLY A 991 4.62 -11.32 -18.36
CA GLY A 991 3.19 -11.06 -18.60
C GLY A 991 2.77 -9.62 -18.28
N LEU A 992 3.45 -8.92 -17.36
CA LEU A 992 3.12 -7.54 -17.02
C LEU A 992 3.62 -6.55 -18.09
N GLY A 993 2.69 -5.86 -18.76
CA GLY A 993 3.00 -4.79 -19.72
C GLY A 993 3.35 -3.44 -19.06
N ILE A 994 3.90 -2.51 -19.84
CA ILE A 994 4.12 -1.12 -19.41
C ILE A 994 2.74 -0.43 -19.32
N GLY A 995 2.33 0.00 -18.13
CA GLY A 995 1.17 0.90 -17.97
C GLY A 995 0.15 0.51 -16.91
N GLY A 996 0.13 -0.73 -16.41
CA GLY A 996 -0.67 -1.08 -15.23
C GLY A 996 -2.19 -1.06 -15.38
N GLY A 997 -2.77 -1.64 -16.43
CA GLY A 997 -4.23 -1.71 -16.50
C GLY A 997 -4.78 -2.82 -17.36
N ALA A 998 -6.00 -3.18 -16.97
CA ALA A 998 -6.69 -4.45 -17.14
C ALA A 998 -6.05 -5.63 -16.39
N ALA A 999 -6.82 -6.14 -15.42
CA ALA A 999 -6.66 -7.47 -14.84
C ALA A 999 -6.56 -8.52 -15.95
N ASN A 1000 -5.78 -9.58 -15.71
CA ASN A 1000 -5.49 -10.70 -16.62
C ASN A 1000 -4.39 -10.48 -17.66
N THR A 1001 -3.27 -9.89 -17.26
CA THR A 1001 -1.98 -9.99 -17.98
C THR A 1001 -0.99 -10.89 -17.22
N SER A 1002 -1.48 -11.98 -16.64
CA SER A 1002 -0.61 -13.08 -16.19
C SER A 1002 0.21 -13.61 -17.38
N ALA A 1003 1.28 -14.36 -17.13
CA ALA A 1003 2.16 -14.86 -18.18
C ALA A 1003 1.42 -15.84 -19.11
N VAL A 1004 0.69 -15.32 -20.11
CA VAL A 1004 -0.10 -16.10 -21.06
C VAL A 1004 0.84 -16.94 -21.90
N VAL A 1005 0.82 -18.25 -21.67
CA VAL A 1005 1.66 -19.21 -22.38
C VAL A 1005 0.98 -19.65 -23.68
N PHE A 1006 -0.34 -19.88 -23.65
CA PHE A 1006 -1.10 -20.39 -24.79
C PHE A 1006 -2.41 -19.60 -25.00
N ALA A 1007 -2.89 -19.53 -26.24
CA ALA A 1007 -4.25 -19.05 -26.50
C ALA A 1007 -5.30 -20.05 -25.99
N GLY A 1008 -5.03 -21.36 -26.07
CA GLY A 1008 -5.86 -22.42 -25.50
C GLY A 1008 -6.96 -22.95 -26.42
N ARG A 1009 -6.92 -22.60 -27.71
CA ARG A 1009 -8.01 -22.89 -28.66
C ARG A 1009 -7.87 -24.25 -29.35
N ALA A 1010 -6.66 -24.65 -29.74
CA ALA A 1010 -6.42 -25.86 -30.50
C ALA A 1010 -5.53 -26.84 -29.72
N SER A 1011 -5.76 -28.14 -29.90
CA SER A 1011 -4.84 -29.15 -29.37
C SER A 1011 -3.50 -29.06 -30.10
N GLY A 1012 -2.39 -29.18 -29.36
CA GLY A 1012 -1.04 -29.07 -29.93
C GLY A 1012 -0.62 -27.66 -30.34
N GLU A 1013 -1.30 -26.61 -29.86
CA GLU A 1013 -0.86 -25.22 -30.05
C GLU A 1013 0.54 -25.02 -29.46
N LEU A 1014 1.40 -24.33 -30.20
CA LEU A 1014 2.70 -23.89 -29.68
C LEU A 1014 2.51 -22.73 -28.68
N PRO A 1015 3.42 -22.56 -27.71
CA PRO A 1015 3.41 -21.37 -26.87
C PRO A 1015 3.41 -20.09 -27.71
N LEU A 1016 2.70 -19.06 -27.24
CA LEU A 1016 2.66 -17.75 -27.89
C LEU A 1016 4.09 -17.18 -28.00
N ALA A 1017 4.40 -16.52 -29.11
CA ALA A 1017 5.72 -15.89 -29.34
C ALA A 1017 6.06 -14.78 -28.32
N THR A 1018 5.05 -14.33 -27.56
CA THR A 1018 5.17 -13.35 -26.48
C THR A 1018 5.41 -14.00 -25.11
N ALA A 1019 5.24 -15.32 -24.98
CA ALA A 1019 5.51 -16.03 -23.74
C ALA A 1019 6.99 -15.87 -23.34
N ALA A 1020 7.25 -15.77 -22.04
CA ALA A 1020 8.57 -15.55 -21.45
C ALA A 1020 9.31 -14.25 -21.79
N LYS A 1021 8.78 -13.36 -22.63
CA LYS A 1021 9.40 -12.06 -22.92
C LYS A 1021 9.15 -11.05 -21.82
N LEU A 1022 10.17 -10.29 -21.45
CA LEU A 1022 10.06 -9.14 -20.54
C LEU A 1022 9.87 -7.87 -21.38
N THR A 1023 8.82 -7.12 -21.08
CA THR A 1023 8.41 -5.95 -21.89
C THR A 1023 8.59 -4.61 -21.19
N GLY A 1024 9.14 -4.59 -19.97
CA GLY A 1024 9.29 -3.37 -19.19
C GLY A 1024 10.20 -3.51 -17.96
N THR A 1025 10.41 -2.40 -17.27
CA THR A 1025 11.10 -2.34 -15.97
C THR A 1025 10.15 -1.92 -14.85
N THR A 1026 10.35 -2.46 -13.65
CA THR A 1026 9.56 -2.10 -12.45
C THR A 1026 10.02 -0.80 -11.79
N SER A 1027 11.24 -0.34 -12.08
CA SER A 1027 11.76 0.96 -11.67
C SER A 1027 12.21 1.75 -12.91
N SER A 1028 12.46 3.04 -12.70
CA SER A 1028 13.22 3.82 -13.66
C SER A 1028 14.68 3.35 -13.77
N SER A 1029 15.33 3.77 -14.85
CA SER A 1029 16.79 3.86 -14.96
C SER A 1029 17.36 4.86 -13.96
N ARG A 1030 18.67 5.07 -13.96
CA ARG A 1030 19.32 6.08 -13.12
C ARG A 1030 18.73 7.47 -13.32
N GLN A 1031 18.43 8.12 -12.21
CA GLN A 1031 17.85 9.46 -12.18
C GLN A 1031 18.67 10.38 -11.29
N VAL A 1032 18.81 11.65 -11.68
CA VAL A 1032 19.60 12.61 -10.90
C VAL A 1032 18.77 13.85 -10.60
N GLN A 1033 18.69 14.21 -9.32
CA GLN A 1033 17.94 15.34 -8.78
C GLN A 1033 18.88 16.30 -8.05
N LEU A 1034 18.72 17.59 -8.32
CA LEU A 1034 19.47 18.64 -7.63
C LEU A 1034 18.51 19.44 -6.77
N ALA A 1035 18.97 19.85 -5.58
CA ALA A 1035 18.16 20.65 -4.68
C ALA A 1035 18.97 21.78 -4.05
N LEU A 1036 18.28 22.87 -3.78
CA LEU A 1036 18.77 23.96 -2.95
C LEU A 1036 17.74 24.22 -1.86
N LYS A 1037 18.19 24.27 -0.60
CA LYS A 1037 17.33 24.49 0.56
C LYS A 1037 17.93 25.53 1.50
N LEU A 1038 17.20 26.61 1.76
CA LEU A 1038 17.53 27.60 2.77
C LEU A 1038 16.81 27.22 4.07
N ILE A 1039 17.53 27.17 5.19
CA ILE A 1039 16.99 26.91 6.53
C ILE A 1039 17.33 28.10 7.41
N PHE A 1040 16.35 28.64 8.13
CA PHE A 1040 16.50 29.87 8.91
C PHE A 1040 15.72 29.87 10.22
#